data_AF-A0A2S9XJB9-F1
#
_entry.id   AF-A0A2S9XJB9-F1
#
_cell.length_a   1.000
_cell.length_b   1.000
_cell.length_c   1.000
_cell.angle_alpha   90.00
_cell.angle_beta   90.00
_cell.angle_gamma   90.00
#
_symmetry.space_group_name_H-M   'P 1'
#
loop_
_entity.id
_entity.type
_entity.pdbx_description
1 polymer ?
#
loop_
_entity_poly.entity_id
_entity_poly.type
_entity_poly.pdbx_seq_one_letter_code
_entity_poly.pdbx_strand_id
1 'polypeptide(L)'
;MPAPFADIRSRLLLVALAATPACVDAPPSPDVLDDPRCFGANAEAALADGASFDSVWSKVREAGAAMEPATFEACHAGEESLASVAYDVTSADYLDVIEGELGFSADQAELLANNGFVVLDHQRHRTFEAAYSSLYAADLPVLVTSDSLLYALHRSFDRILMELELAVLQGEVELMLSEMHSALAELAVPPELGPAARDLDVYLAVARSLLTQDMTPQPTITGAEADEQVAAILDDVAAEQLATLDLFGASADYDYSQLQPRGHYVGPLEPYFRALMWIGRTQMPLIDSTKGEARLNRRGLEAAVLTGELLDQGPRARWDRVELVLRQLIGEPDSMSPATLDLYRADAGLGDLQALAAADDAELQAALLAGEYGVQRIMSQVISTQAHAAQVELPQVFSLLGQRFAVDSQVMHAVTFDRLRDPQTGAKTLRMLPHEFDVAFALGSKLAGELLADELDTYGYQGVLHELRFLIDAHPDSFWRESVYNGWLHALRGLDAPTEQADYPAAMQTEAWRRKTLNTQLASWAELRHDTILYTKQSYTSAISCEYPQAYVEPVPTFYARMAEVAAQGVSLAATLASQGHPVPEVEAYFEHMAYVMGRLESIASKELDGVALDEDEWEFLRATIEAEKVGCANELRYDGWYGGLLYSVEDHGDFRPTIADIHTAPTDAEGRSVGWVLHAATGYARSMVFTVEDCGGVRAYVGPVSTYHRKLTEGLERLDDGQWATELDQSPPEPPEWTRAFAR
;
A
#
# COMPACT_ATOMS: atom_id res chain seq x y z
N MET A 1 -0.66 -47.05 12.61
CA MET A 1 -0.41 -48.18 11.69
C MET A 1 -1.68 -49.02 11.57
N PRO A 2 -1.97 -49.64 10.41
CA PRO A 2 -1.34 -49.47 9.10
C PRO A 2 -2.33 -49.09 7.98
N ALA A 3 -1.81 -48.68 6.83
CA ALA A 3 -2.47 -48.78 5.51
C ALA A 3 -2.17 -50.21 4.93
N PRO A 4 -2.09 -50.55 3.61
CA PRO A 4 -2.09 -49.74 2.38
C PRO A 4 -2.87 -50.40 1.19
N PHE A 5 -2.43 -50.07 -0.04
CA PHE A 5 -2.79 -50.63 -1.37
C PHE A 5 -4.09 -50.12 -2.04
N ALA A 6 -4.17 -49.98 -3.37
CA ALA A 6 -3.16 -49.80 -4.42
C ALA A 6 -3.81 -49.41 -5.78
N ASP A 7 -2.99 -48.87 -6.68
CA ASP A 7 -3.17 -48.69 -8.14
C ASP A 7 -4.12 -49.70 -8.83
N ILE A 8 -5.04 -49.21 -9.68
CA ILE A 8 -5.36 -49.82 -10.98
C ILE A 8 -5.53 -48.71 -12.05
N ARG A 9 -4.59 -48.69 -12.99
CA ARG A 9 -4.60 -47.86 -14.22
C ARG A 9 -5.77 -48.19 -15.15
N SER A 10 -5.99 -47.26 -16.09
CA SER A 10 -6.52 -47.46 -17.46
C SER A 10 -7.97 -47.05 -17.72
N ARG A 11 -8.14 -45.87 -18.34
CA ARG A 11 -9.03 -45.66 -19.50
C ARG A 11 -8.65 -44.39 -20.27
N LEU A 12 -7.77 -44.56 -21.27
CA LEU A 12 -7.75 -43.62 -22.39
C LEU A 12 -9.02 -43.84 -23.22
N LEU A 13 -9.71 -42.75 -23.58
CA LEU A 13 -10.06 -42.41 -24.97
C LEU A 13 -10.46 -40.93 -24.98
N LEU A 14 -9.61 -40.02 -25.48
CA LEU A 14 -9.43 -39.67 -26.89
C LEU A 14 -10.40 -38.55 -27.33
N VAL A 15 -9.98 -37.31 -27.09
CA VAL A 15 -10.31 -36.13 -27.90
C VAL A 15 -8.98 -35.68 -28.52
N ALA A 16 -8.99 -35.29 -29.80
CA ALA A 16 -7.76 -35.09 -30.57
C ALA A 16 -7.57 -33.62 -30.98
N LEU A 17 -6.32 -33.16 -30.83
CA LEU A 17 -5.65 -32.04 -31.50
C LEU A 17 -6.52 -30.99 -32.21
N ALA A 18 -6.54 -29.78 -31.66
CA ALA A 18 -6.04 -28.64 -32.43
C ALA A 18 -4.56 -28.46 -32.08
N ALA A 19 -3.72 -28.06 -33.03
CA ALA A 19 -2.29 -27.88 -32.81
C ALA A 19 -1.81 -26.59 -33.49
N THR A 20 -1.29 -25.67 -32.67
CA THR A 20 -0.34 -24.63 -33.07
C THR A 20 1.09 -25.15 -32.84
N PRO A 21 2.08 -24.75 -33.65
CA PRO A 21 3.45 -25.20 -33.48
C PRO A 21 4.16 -24.39 -32.40
N ALA A 22 4.46 -25.01 -31.25
CA ALA A 22 5.49 -24.48 -30.36
C ALA A 22 6.84 -24.51 -31.09
N CYS A 23 7.58 -23.41 -31.04
CA CYS A 23 8.91 -23.30 -31.62
C CYS A 23 9.97 -23.64 -30.58
N VAL A 24 10.83 -24.62 -30.92
CA VAL A 24 12.11 -24.92 -30.26
C VAL A 24 12.02 -25.44 -28.81
N ASP A 25 11.67 -26.73 -28.67
CA ASP A 25 12.40 -27.57 -27.71
C ASP A 25 13.80 -27.85 -28.29
N ALA A 26 14.84 -27.18 -27.78
CA ALA A 26 16.23 -27.53 -28.04
C ALA A 26 16.81 -28.26 -26.81
N PRO A 27 16.73 -29.60 -26.74
CA PRO A 27 17.27 -30.31 -25.59
C PRO A 27 18.79 -30.09 -25.50
N PRO A 28 19.35 -29.80 -24.30
CA PRO A 28 20.79 -29.72 -24.13
C PRO A 28 21.45 -31.03 -24.54
N SER A 29 22.65 -30.94 -25.12
CA SER A 29 23.35 -32.11 -25.65
C SER A 29 23.51 -33.21 -24.57
N PRO A 30 22.89 -34.39 -24.73
CA PRO A 30 22.82 -35.39 -23.66
C PRO A 30 24.21 -35.91 -23.25
N ASP A 31 25.19 -35.87 -24.16
CA ASP A 31 26.57 -36.28 -23.92
C ASP A 31 27.32 -35.39 -22.88
N VAL A 32 26.80 -34.22 -22.51
CA VAL A 32 27.44 -33.29 -21.54
C VAL A 32 26.91 -33.50 -20.12
N LEU A 33 25.59 -33.65 -19.95
CA LEU A 33 24.97 -33.81 -18.63
C LEU A 33 25.23 -35.19 -17.99
N ASP A 34 25.62 -36.17 -18.80
CA ASP A 34 26.09 -37.50 -18.37
C ASP A 34 27.56 -37.50 -17.87
N ASP A 35 28.33 -36.40 -17.98
CA ASP A 35 29.68 -36.32 -17.42
C ASP A 35 29.62 -36.29 -15.87
N PRO A 36 30.29 -37.20 -15.15
CA PRO A 36 30.30 -37.20 -13.69
C PRO A 36 30.80 -35.89 -13.05
N ARG A 37 31.54 -35.05 -13.79
CA ARG A 37 32.00 -33.72 -13.36
C ARG A 37 30.88 -32.68 -13.40
N CYS A 38 29.88 -32.86 -14.27
CA CYS A 38 28.68 -32.02 -14.32
C CYS A 38 27.60 -32.43 -13.30
N PHE A 39 27.84 -33.43 -12.43
CA PHE A 39 26.90 -33.87 -11.40
C PHE A 39 26.41 -32.71 -10.49
N GLY A 40 27.21 -31.66 -10.31
CA GLY A 40 26.81 -30.43 -9.61
C GLY A 40 25.63 -29.69 -10.25
N ALA A 41 25.55 -29.64 -11.58
CA ALA A 41 24.47 -28.97 -12.31
C ALA A 41 23.13 -29.72 -12.21
N ASN A 42 23.17 -31.04 -12.00
CA ASN A 42 21.98 -31.91 -11.88
C ASN A 42 21.70 -32.35 -10.42
N ALA A 43 22.34 -31.72 -9.44
CA ALA A 43 22.32 -32.16 -8.04
C ALA A 43 20.92 -32.11 -7.40
N GLU A 44 20.07 -31.16 -7.82
CA GLU A 44 18.72 -30.96 -7.29
C GLU A 44 17.79 -32.13 -7.63
N ALA A 45 17.89 -32.70 -8.83
CA ALA A 45 17.12 -33.87 -9.22
C ALA A 45 17.42 -35.09 -8.31
N ALA A 46 18.69 -35.27 -7.93
CA ALA A 46 19.07 -36.34 -7.00
C ALA A 46 18.52 -36.12 -5.57
N LEU A 47 18.36 -34.85 -5.13
CA LEU A 47 17.70 -34.52 -3.87
C LEU A 47 16.19 -34.75 -3.94
N ALA A 48 15.55 -34.39 -5.05
CA ALA A 48 14.12 -34.64 -5.30
C ALA A 48 13.79 -36.15 -5.35
N ASP A 49 14.67 -36.97 -5.92
CA ASP A 49 14.61 -38.44 -5.88
C ASP A 49 14.90 -39.05 -4.48
N GLY A 50 15.12 -38.20 -3.46
CA GLY A 50 15.26 -38.62 -2.06
C GLY A 50 16.66 -39.09 -1.65
N ALA A 51 17.71 -38.74 -2.39
CA ALA A 51 19.08 -38.93 -1.91
C ALA A 51 19.37 -37.96 -0.74
N SER A 52 20.19 -38.39 0.23
CA SER A 52 20.56 -37.50 1.35
C SER A 52 21.50 -36.39 0.89
N PHE A 53 21.34 -35.20 1.48
CA PHE A 53 22.19 -34.03 1.21
C PHE A 53 23.68 -34.38 1.26
N ASP A 54 24.15 -35.04 2.32
CA ASP A 54 25.56 -35.46 2.46
C ASP A 54 26.04 -36.34 1.30
N SER A 55 25.19 -37.23 0.77
CA SER A 55 25.55 -38.14 -0.33
C SER A 55 25.53 -37.45 -1.69
N VAL A 56 24.74 -36.40 -1.88
CA VAL A 56 24.78 -35.56 -3.08
C VAL A 56 25.99 -34.63 -2.97
N TRP A 57 26.13 -33.92 -1.85
CA TRP A 57 27.21 -32.97 -1.58
C TRP A 57 28.61 -33.58 -1.66
N SER A 58 28.82 -34.83 -1.21
CA SER A 58 30.11 -35.52 -1.40
C SER A 58 30.47 -35.65 -2.88
N LYS A 59 29.51 -36.04 -3.73
CA LYS A 59 29.72 -36.16 -5.18
C LYS A 59 29.92 -34.80 -5.85
N VAL A 60 29.17 -33.77 -5.46
CA VAL A 60 29.36 -32.40 -5.96
C VAL A 60 30.76 -31.88 -5.61
N ARG A 61 31.27 -32.19 -4.42
CA ARG A 61 32.64 -31.85 -4.01
C ARG A 61 33.72 -32.67 -4.73
N GLU A 62 33.48 -33.95 -5.00
CA GLU A 62 34.38 -34.79 -5.79
C GLU A 62 34.45 -34.33 -7.25
N ALA A 63 33.31 -33.95 -7.84
CA ALA A 63 33.20 -33.35 -9.16
C ALA A 63 33.91 -31.98 -9.23
N GLY A 64 33.63 -31.08 -8.28
CA GLY A 64 34.28 -29.77 -8.17
C GLY A 64 35.80 -29.84 -7.98
N ALA A 65 36.30 -30.86 -7.28
CA ALA A 65 37.74 -31.10 -7.11
C ALA A 65 38.45 -31.59 -8.40
N ALA A 66 37.69 -31.94 -9.45
CA ALA A 66 38.17 -32.33 -10.78
C ALA A 66 37.66 -31.39 -11.89
N MET A 67 37.18 -30.20 -11.53
CA MET A 67 36.60 -29.22 -12.44
C MET A 67 37.67 -28.27 -12.99
N GLU A 68 37.83 -28.26 -14.32
CA GLU A 68 38.64 -27.29 -15.06
C GLU A 68 37.73 -26.16 -15.58
N PRO A 69 38.22 -24.91 -15.81
CA PRO A 69 37.38 -23.79 -16.25
C PRO A 69 36.52 -24.08 -17.49
N ALA A 70 37.11 -24.65 -18.55
CA ALA A 70 36.38 -25.03 -19.76
C ALA A 70 35.40 -26.22 -19.56
N THR A 71 35.51 -26.96 -18.45
CA THR A 71 34.49 -27.95 -18.03
C THR A 71 33.38 -27.27 -17.22
N PHE A 72 33.71 -26.31 -16.36
CA PHE A 72 32.72 -25.50 -15.65
C PHE A 72 31.83 -24.72 -16.63
N GLU A 73 32.45 -24.03 -17.60
CA GLU A 73 31.79 -23.34 -18.71
C GLU A 73 30.86 -24.29 -19.51
N ALA A 74 31.27 -25.55 -19.72
CA ALA A 74 30.46 -26.53 -20.45
C ALA A 74 29.32 -27.14 -19.60
N CYS A 75 29.55 -27.38 -18.30
CA CYS A 75 28.52 -27.89 -17.38
C CYS A 75 27.45 -26.85 -17.00
N HIS A 76 27.76 -25.56 -17.19
CA HIS A 76 26.89 -24.42 -16.86
C HIS A 76 26.64 -23.51 -18.07
N ALA A 77 26.80 -24.03 -19.29
CA ALA A 77 26.38 -23.35 -20.50
C ALA A 77 24.85 -23.20 -20.50
N GLY A 78 24.36 -21.98 -20.76
CA GLY A 78 22.94 -21.74 -21.04
C GLY A 78 22.52 -22.25 -22.42
N GLU A 79 21.24 -22.09 -22.73
CA GLU A 79 20.70 -22.38 -24.06
C GLU A 79 21.28 -21.45 -25.15
N GLU A 80 21.23 -21.86 -26.42
CA GLU A 80 21.78 -21.06 -27.53
C GLU A 80 21.00 -19.75 -27.69
N SER A 81 21.59 -18.65 -27.24
CA SER A 81 21.00 -17.31 -27.34
C SER A 81 20.86 -16.86 -28.79
N LEU A 82 19.77 -16.17 -29.11
CA LEU A 82 19.56 -15.59 -30.45
C LEU A 82 20.63 -14.53 -30.76
N ALA A 83 21.16 -14.56 -31.98
CA ALA A 83 22.17 -13.60 -32.45
C ALA A 83 21.59 -12.23 -32.83
N SER A 84 20.28 -12.18 -33.11
CA SER A 84 19.46 -10.95 -33.26
C SER A 84 17.97 -11.34 -33.23
N VAL A 85 17.08 -10.37 -33.08
CA VAL A 85 15.64 -10.56 -33.30
C VAL A 85 15.30 -10.87 -34.77
N ALA A 86 14.15 -11.50 -34.99
CA ALA A 86 13.73 -12.01 -36.30
C ALA A 86 12.73 -11.10 -37.06
N TYR A 87 12.14 -10.12 -36.36
CA TYR A 87 11.15 -9.17 -36.90
C TYR A 87 11.78 -7.81 -37.25
N ASP A 88 11.08 -7.01 -38.04
CA ASP A 88 11.52 -5.65 -38.39
C ASP A 88 11.17 -4.68 -37.26
N VAL A 89 12.14 -4.40 -36.38
CA VAL A 89 12.03 -3.44 -35.28
C VAL A 89 11.57 -2.05 -35.77
N THR A 90 11.91 -1.64 -37.00
CA THR A 90 11.51 -0.34 -37.55
C THR A 90 10.05 -0.27 -38.00
N SER A 91 9.33 -1.41 -37.97
CA SER A 91 7.89 -1.49 -38.19
C SER A 91 7.05 -1.41 -36.91
N ALA A 92 7.69 -1.22 -35.75
CA ALA A 92 7.02 -1.17 -34.46
C ALA A 92 6.07 0.04 -34.31
N ASP A 93 4.81 -0.22 -33.94
CA ASP A 93 3.87 0.84 -33.54
C ASP A 93 4.49 1.69 -32.40
N TYR A 94 4.20 3.00 -32.42
CA TYR A 94 4.66 4.03 -31.47
C TYR A 94 6.17 4.32 -31.44
N LEU A 95 7.02 3.59 -32.17
CA LEU A 95 8.47 3.79 -32.14
C LEU A 95 8.89 5.20 -32.61
N ASP A 96 8.18 5.80 -33.57
CA ASP A 96 8.44 7.16 -34.06
C ASP A 96 8.10 8.24 -33.03
N VAL A 97 7.09 8.02 -32.19
CA VAL A 97 6.75 8.88 -31.05
C VAL A 97 7.82 8.74 -29.95
N ILE A 98 8.23 7.51 -29.64
CA ILE A 98 9.25 7.21 -28.62
C ILE A 98 10.63 7.76 -29.02
N GLU A 99 11.07 7.59 -30.27
CA GLU A 99 12.31 8.20 -30.77
C GLU A 99 12.20 9.74 -30.79
N GLY A 100 11.02 10.27 -31.12
CA GLY A 100 10.75 11.72 -31.16
C GLY A 100 10.90 12.41 -29.80
N GLU A 101 10.44 11.77 -28.72
CA GLU A 101 10.50 12.32 -27.36
C GLU A 101 11.83 11.99 -26.64
N LEU A 102 12.33 10.75 -26.77
CA LEU A 102 13.51 10.30 -26.02
C LEU A 102 14.84 10.53 -26.75
N GLY A 103 14.82 10.59 -28.09
CA GLY A 103 15.97 10.86 -28.97
C GLY A 103 17.05 9.78 -28.96
N PHE A 104 17.30 9.11 -30.08
CA PHE A 104 18.32 8.05 -30.19
C PHE A 104 19.62 8.51 -30.87
N SER A 105 20.72 7.86 -30.50
CA SER A 105 21.99 7.83 -31.25
C SER A 105 22.05 6.63 -32.20
N ALA A 106 22.99 6.65 -33.15
CA ALA A 106 23.19 5.55 -34.09
C ALA A 106 23.52 4.22 -33.38
N ASP A 107 24.39 4.26 -32.36
CA ASP A 107 24.78 3.10 -31.55
C ASP A 107 23.59 2.53 -30.76
N GLN A 108 22.71 3.39 -30.23
CA GLN A 108 21.47 2.96 -29.54
C GLN A 108 20.47 2.33 -30.52
N ALA A 109 20.29 2.92 -31.71
CA ALA A 109 19.43 2.37 -32.75
C ALA A 109 19.96 1.04 -33.31
N GLU A 110 21.29 0.86 -33.41
CA GLU A 110 21.91 -0.43 -33.77
C GLU A 110 21.69 -1.48 -32.68
N LEU A 111 21.79 -1.14 -31.39
CA LEU A 111 21.43 -2.07 -30.31
C LEU A 111 19.95 -2.46 -30.35
N LEU A 112 19.05 -1.48 -30.48
CA LEU A 112 17.60 -1.71 -30.55
C LEU A 112 17.23 -2.63 -31.73
N ALA A 113 17.81 -2.39 -32.92
CA ALA A 113 17.57 -3.19 -34.11
C ALA A 113 18.14 -4.63 -34.03
N ASN A 114 19.22 -4.85 -33.28
CA ASN A 114 19.79 -6.18 -33.09
C ASN A 114 19.09 -6.96 -31.96
N ASN A 115 18.90 -6.32 -30.81
CA ASN A 115 18.46 -6.97 -29.57
C ASN A 115 16.92 -7.00 -29.42
N GLY A 116 16.19 -6.13 -30.11
CA GLY A 116 14.79 -5.81 -29.82
C GLY A 116 14.60 -4.84 -28.64
N PHE A 117 15.68 -4.48 -27.93
CA PHE A 117 15.65 -3.54 -26.82
C PHE A 117 16.95 -2.74 -26.66
N VAL A 118 16.89 -1.56 -26.04
CA VAL A 118 18.06 -0.73 -25.69
C VAL A 118 17.80 0.08 -24.43
N VAL A 119 18.84 0.27 -23.60
CA VAL A 119 18.84 1.16 -22.43
C VAL A 119 19.59 2.45 -22.76
N LEU A 120 18.98 3.60 -22.48
CA LEU A 120 19.47 4.92 -22.92
C LEU A 120 20.27 5.62 -21.80
N ASP A 121 21.60 5.74 -21.94
CA ASP A 121 22.47 6.31 -20.90
C ASP A 121 22.34 7.83 -20.71
N HIS A 122 21.64 8.52 -21.63
CA HIS A 122 21.25 9.93 -21.49
C HIS A 122 19.91 10.14 -20.77
N GLN A 123 18.98 9.18 -20.84
CA GLN A 123 17.68 9.28 -20.17
C GLN A 123 17.80 8.81 -18.73
N ARG A 124 18.00 9.76 -17.81
CA ARG A 124 18.26 9.52 -16.39
C ARG A 124 17.14 10.09 -15.53
N HIS A 125 16.53 9.21 -14.76
CA HIS A 125 15.49 9.54 -13.79
C HIS A 125 16.05 9.37 -12.38
N ARG A 126 15.67 10.27 -11.46
CA ARG A 126 16.07 10.16 -10.05
C ARG A 126 15.42 8.94 -9.40
N THR A 127 14.19 8.61 -9.78
CA THR A 127 13.42 7.50 -9.23
C THR A 127 12.57 6.83 -10.32
N PHE A 128 11.98 5.66 -10.04
CA PHE A 128 11.25 4.87 -11.02
C PHE A 128 9.84 5.42 -11.28
N GLU A 129 9.18 5.93 -10.25
CA GLU A 129 7.90 6.62 -10.34
C GLU A 129 8.00 7.96 -11.08
N ALA A 130 9.11 8.70 -10.91
CA ALA A 130 9.40 9.86 -11.75
C ALA A 130 9.59 9.48 -13.23
N ALA A 131 10.18 8.31 -13.50
CA ALA A 131 10.31 7.79 -14.85
C ALA A 131 8.95 7.42 -15.45
N TYR A 132 8.14 6.58 -14.78
CA TYR A 132 6.79 6.23 -15.24
C TYR A 132 5.91 7.47 -15.42
N SER A 133 5.96 8.43 -14.49
CA SER A 133 5.26 9.71 -14.60
C SER A 133 5.69 10.53 -15.82
N SER A 134 6.98 10.51 -16.19
CA SER A 134 7.43 11.19 -17.41
C SER A 134 6.86 10.53 -18.68
N LEU A 135 6.72 9.21 -18.71
CA LEU A 135 6.10 8.47 -19.82
C LEU A 135 4.57 8.72 -19.89
N TYR A 136 3.90 8.78 -18.73
CA TYR A 136 2.47 9.09 -18.60
C TYR A 136 2.15 10.52 -19.07
N ALA A 137 2.97 11.49 -18.66
CA ALA A 137 2.84 12.88 -19.10
C ALA A 137 3.18 13.10 -20.59
N ALA A 138 3.85 12.13 -21.23
CA ALA A 138 4.21 12.14 -22.64
C ALA A 138 3.30 11.25 -23.53
N ASP A 139 2.29 10.58 -22.98
CA ASP A 139 1.37 9.68 -23.70
C ASP A 139 2.13 8.56 -24.47
N LEU A 140 3.13 7.95 -23.81
CA LEU A 140 3.96 6.88 -24.38
C LEU A 140 3.54 5.49 -23.89
N PRO A 141 3.57 4.42 -24.72
CA PRO A 141 3.27 3.06 -24.26
C PRO A 141 4.23 2.58 -23.17
N VAL A 142 3.68 2.03 -22.09
CA VAL A 142 4.47 1.64 -20.90
C VAL A 142 4.89 0.18 -20.92
N LEU A 143 6.12 -0.09 -20.49
CA LEU A 143 6.61 -1.41 -20.10
C LEU A 143 6.71 -1.48 -18.57
N VAL A 144 5.99 -2.41 -17.95
CA VAL A 144 6.15 -2.74 -16.53
C VAL A 144 7.35 -3.66 -16.36
N THR A 145 8.44 -3.16 -15.76
CA THR A 145 9.69 -3.92 -15.57
C THR A 145 9.77 -4.59 -14.20
N SER A 146 10.38 -5.76 -14.13
CA SER A 146 10.71 -6.46 -12.87
C SER A 146 11.64 -5.62 -11.99
N ASP A 147 12.62 -4.92 -12.58
CA ASP A 147 13.43 -3.86 -11.96
C ASP A 147 12.59 -2.87 -11.15
N SER A 148 11.49 -2.36 -11.72
CA SER A 148 10.66 -1.37 -11.04
C SER A 148 9.93 -1.93 -9.82
N LEU A 149 9.58 -3.22 -9.84
CA LEU A 149 8.93 -3.89 -8.71
C LEU A 149 9.93 -4.24 -7.61
N LEU A 150 11.19 -4.53 -7.98
CA LEU A 150 12.30 -4.66 -7.03
C LEU A 150 12.70 -3.33 -6.41
N TYR A 151 12.66 -2.23 -7.19
CA TYR A 151 12.86 -0.88 -6.65
C TYR A 151 11.72 -0.50 -5.70
N ALA A 152 10.47 -0.75 -6.08
CA ALA A 152 9.32 -0.50 -5.24
C ALA A 152 9.41 -1.31 -3.95
N LEU A 153 9.66 -2.63 -4.03
CA LEU A 153 9.92 -3.47 -2.86
C LEU A 153 11.15 -3.01 -2.05
N HIS A 154 12.21 -2.46 -2.64
CA HIS A 154 13.35 -1.97 -1.86
C HIS A 154 13.01 -0.67 -1.11
N ARG A 155 12.30 0.26 -1.76
CA ARG A 155 11.81 1.49 -1.13
C ARG A 155 10.83 1.11 -0.03
N SER A 156 9.83 0.31 -0.36
CA SER A 156 9.01 -0.50 0.55
C SER A 156 9.80 -1.68 1.17
N PHE A 157 11.07 -1.42 1.52
CA PHE A 157 11.91 -2.03 2.56
C PHE A 157 12.95 -1.05 3.23
N ASP A 158 12.84 0.31 3.14
CA ASP A 158 13.61 1.32 3.98
C ASP A 158 13.01 1.84 5.35
N ARG A 159 11.72 2.29 5.45
CA ARG A 159 10.86 2.66 6.67
C ARG A 159 9.32 2.24 6.96
N ILE A 160 8.76 1.02 6.77
CA ILE A 160 7.59 0.48 7.50
C ILE A 160 8.23 -0.03 8.79
N LEU A 161 9.35 -0.76 8.64
CA LEU A 161 10.47 -0.94 9.56
C LEU A 161 10.80 0.30 10.37
N MET A 162 10.65 1.51 9.77
CA MET A 162 10.84 2.78 10.48
C MET A 162 9.56 3.64 10.85
N GLU A 163 8.28 3.32 10.50
CA GLU A 163 7.02 3.77 11.29
C GLU A 163 7.28 2.78 12.54
N LEU A 164 7.50 1.44 12.37
CA LEU A 164 7.51 0.32 13.36
C LEU A 164 7.47 0.76 14.83
N GLU A 165 8.63 1.00 15.41
CA GLU A 165 9.00 2.29 15.95
C GLU A 165 7.96 3.21 16.67
N LEU A 166 7.45 4.29 16.06
CA LEU A 166 6.81 5.46 16.72
C LEU A 166 5.50 5.20 17.51
N ALA A 167 4.65 4.25 17.14
CA ALA A 167 3.27 4.68 16.79
C ALA A 167 2.00 3.85 17.50
N VAL A 168 2.54 4.17 18.79
CA VAL A 168 2.02 4.28 20.20
C VAL A 168 2.62 5.37 21.12
N LEU A 169 3.80 5.99 20.94
CA LEU A 169 4.56 6.59 22.08
C LEU A 169 4.17 7.95 22.75
N GLN A 170 2.95 8.51 22.73
CA GLN A 170 2.67 9.88 23.28
C GLN A 170 1.26 10.22 23.80
N GLY A 171 1.19 11.01 24.89
CA GLY A 171 0.06 11.85 25.28
C GLY A 171 -0.77 11.31 26.46
N GLU A 172 -2.11 11.27 26.32
CA GLU A 172 -2.98 10.49 27.22
C GLU A 172 -2.60 9.01 27.24
N VAL A 173 -1.91 8.56 26.19
CA VAL A 173 -1.25 7.27 26.11
C VAL A 173 -0.31 7.06 27.31
N GLU A 174 0.43 8.08 27.78
CA GLU A 174 1.30 7.98 28.97
C GLU A 174 0.55 7.50 30.20
N LEU A 175 -0.67 7.99 30.41
CA LEU A 175 -1.49 7.68 31.56
C LEU A 175 -2.30 6.40 31.34
N MET A 176 -2.94 6.27 30.17
CA MET A 176 -3.73 5.09 29.80
C MET A 176 -2.90 3.82 29.90
N LEU A 177 -1.65 3.85 29.42
CA LEU A 177 -0.79 2.67 29.40
C LEU A 177 0.50 2.76 30.22
N SER A 178 0.72 3.81 31.01
CA SER A 178 1.32 3.55 32.34
C SER A 178 0.34 2.74 33.20
N GLU A 179 -0.99 2.98 33.09
CA GLU A 179 -1.98 2.16 33.79
C GLU A 179 -2.13 0.75 33.21
N MET A 180 -2.28 0.57 31.88
CA MET A 180 -2.33 -0.78 31.26
C MET A 180 -1.04 -1.57 31.47
N HIS A 181 0.16 -0.95 31.32
CA HIS A 181 1.46 -1.59 31.61
C HIS A 181 1.58 -1.97 33.09
N SER A 182 1.05 -1.16 34.01
CA SER A 182 1.01 -1.51 35.45
C SER A 182 -0.01 -2.59 35.78
N ALA A 183 -1.15 -2.65 35.07
CA ALA A 183 -2.19 -3.65 35.29
C ALA A 183 -1.77 -5.02 34.75
N LEU A 184 -1.09 -5.05 33.60
CA LEU A 184 -0.56 -6.26 32.99
C LEU A 184 0.46 -6.96 33.90
N ALA A 185 1.29 -6.20 34.63
CA ALA A 185 2.25 -6.72 35.60
C ALA A 185 1.62 -7.45 36.82
N GLU A 186 0.33 -7.24 37.11
CA GLU A 186 -0.42 -7.84 38.22
C GLU A 186 -1.51 -8.84 37.74
N LEU A 187 -1.72 -8.97 36.42
CA LEU A 187 -2.81 -9.78 35.84
C LEU A 187 -2.50 -11.28 35.84
N ALA A 188 -3.45 -12.09 36.32
CA ALA A 188 -3.36 -13.55 36.33
C ALA A 188 -3.68 -14.19 34.96
N VAL A 189 -2.82 -13.92 33.96
CA VAL A 189 -2.97 -14.42 32.57
C VAL A 189 -2.87 -15.96 32.53
N PRO A 190 -3.82 -16.69 31.90
CA PRO A 190 -3.71 -18.12 31.68
C PRO A 190 -2.53 -18.51 30.77
N PRO A 191 -1.90 -19.70 30.92
CA PRO A 191 -0.79 -20.13 30.08
C PRO A 191 -1.06 -20.05 28.57
N GLU A 192 -2.32 -20.22 28.16
CA GLU A 192 -2.77 -20.21 26.77
C GLU A 192 -2.69 -18.81 26.12
N LEU A 193 -2.85 -17.72 26.89
CA LEU A 193 -2.79 -16.33 26.41
C LEU A 193 -1.38 -15.71 26.59
N GLY A 194 -0.42 -16.47 27.12
CA GLY A 194 0.97 -16.05 27.34
C GLY A 194 1.81 -15.69 26.10
N PRO A 195 1.37 -15.97 24.85
CA PRO A 195 1.73 -15.16 23.70
C PRO A 195 1.14 -13.76 23.86
N ALA A 196 -0.08 -13.51 23.36
CA ALA A 196 -0.66 -12.19 23.04
C ALA A 196 -0.58 -11.09 24.13
N ALA A 197 -0.23 -11.43 25.37
CA ALA A 197 0.11 -10.51 26.45
C ALA A 197 1.54 -9.90 26.44
N ARG A 198 2.58 -10.56 25.90
CA ARG A 198 3.99 -10.08 25.89
C ARG A 198 4.30 -9.03 24.83
N ASP A 199 4.37 -9.43 23.57
CA ASP A 199 3.33 -9.10 22.61
C ASP A 199 2.65 -7.73 22.92
N LEU A 200 1.58 -7.70 23.74
CA LEU A 200 0.92 -6.45 24.15
C LEU A 200 1.78 -5.55 25.08
N ASP A 201 2.58 -6.08 26.01
CA ASP A 201 3.55 -5.28 26.80
C ASP A 201 4.50 -4.46 25.92
N VAL A 202 4.93 -4.99 24.76
CA VAL A 202 5.79 -4.26 23.83
C VAL A 202 4.99 -3.19 23.10
N TYR A 203 3.76 -3.42 22.64
CA TYR A 203 2.87 -2.32 22.20
C TYR A 203 2.72 -1.25 23.28
N LEU A 204 2.68 -1.60 24.56
CA LEU A 204 2.56 -0.62 25.66
C LEU A 204 3.90 -0.02 26.14
N ALA A 205 5.06 -0.58 25.76
CA ALA A 205 6.40 -0.04 26.06
C ALA A 205 6.93 0.85 24.92
N VAL A 206 6.70 0.38 23.69
CA VAL A 206 6.59 1.14 22.43
C VAL A 206 5.41 2.12 22.51
N ALA A 207 4.92 2.48 23.71
CA ALA A 207 3.97 3.55 23.94
C ALA A 207 4.39 4.68 24.89
N ARG A 208 5.64 4.75 25.34
CA ARG A 208 5.96 5.59 26.50
C ARG A 208 7.21 6.48 26.40
N SER A 209 7.95 6.43 25.29
CA SER A 209 9.34 6.95 25.21
C SER A 209 9.55 8.12 24.23
N LEU A 210 8.74 8.26 23.16
CA LEU A 210 8.61 9.53 22.43
C LEU A 210 7.86 10.61 23.26
N LEU A 211 7.46 10.28 24.48
CA LEU A 211 6.37 10.90 25.26
C LEU A 211 6.80 12.15 26.03
N THR A 212 7.36 11.87 27.20
CA THR A 212 8.39 12.60 27.92
C THR A 212 9.62 12.91 27.06
N GLN A 213 9.76 12.25 25.90
CA GLN A 213 10.96 12.22 25.06
C GLN A 213 12.17 11.70 25.87
N ASP A 214 11.93 10.60 26.59
CA ASP A 214 12.79 10.07 27.66
C ASP A 214 12.94 8.54 27.52
N MET A 215 14.17 8.05 27.58
CA MET A 215 14.55 6.65 27.40
C MET A 215 14.44 5.80 28.68
N THR A 216 13.71 6.28 29.69
CA THR A 216 13.58 5.62 31.00
C THR A 216 12.36 4.68 31.22
N PRO A 217 11.30 4.64 30.39
CA PRO A 217 10.34 3.53 30.43
C PRO A 217 11.01 2.22 30.00
N GLN A 218 10.75 1.15 30.74
CA GLN A 218 11.25 -0.20 30.45
C GLN A 218 10.09 -1.20 30.58
N PRO A 219 10.11 -2.35 29.87
CA PRO A 219 9.15 -3.44 30.07
C PRO A 219 9.09 -3.92 31.52
N THR A 220 7.95 -4.45 31.95
CA THR A 220 7.75 -4.87 33.36
C THR A 220 7.92 -6.37 33.57
N ILE A 221 7.85 -7.17 32.50
CA ILE A 221 7.95 -8.63 32.55
C ILE A 221 9.31 -9.06 31.98
N THR A 222 10.24 -9.39 32.89
CA THR A 222 11.68 -9.70 32.67
C THR A 222 12.54 -8.48 32.31
N GLY A 223 13.61 -8.60 31.51
CA GLY A 223 14.54 -7.50 31.24
C GLY A 223 15.82 -7.92 30.50
N ALA A 224 16.59 -6.92 30.08
CA ALA A 224 17.73 -6.95 29.15
C ALA A 224 17.42 -7.37 27.71
N GLU A 225 16.57 -8.37 27.49
CA GLU A 225 16.28 -8.90 26.14
C GLU A 225 15.14 -8.14 25.44
N ALA A 226 14.14 -7.66 26.19
CA ALA A 226 13.05 -6.84 25.66
C ALA A 226 13.41 -5.33 25.53
N ASP A 227 14.56 -4.92 26.07
CA ASP A 227 15.01 -3.52 26.08
C ASP A 227 15.64 -3.09 24.74
N GLU A 228 16.19 -4.03 23.95
CA GLU A 228 16.77 -3.74 22.63
C GLU A 228 15.70 -3.56 21.53
N GLN A 229 14.58 -4.32 21.59
CA GLN A 229 13.52 -4.22 20.59
C GLN A 229 12.89 -2.83 20.56
N VAL A 230 12.71 -2.17 21.71
CA VAL A 230 12.14 -0.81 21.84
C VAL A 230 13.12 0.29 21.40
N ALA A 231 14.39 -0.03 21.14
CA ALA A 231 15.44 0.95 20.90
C ALA A 231 15.83 1.17 19.44
N ALA A 232 15.74 0.13 18.58
CA ALA A 232 15.72 0.35 17.12
C ALA A 232 14.56 1.30 16.80
N ILE A 233 13.40 0.89 17.34
CA ILE A 233 12.06 1.48 17.51
C ILE A 233 11.97 3.00 17.85
N LEU A 234 13.07 3.75 17.85
CA LEU A 234 13.14 5.19 18.13
C LEU A 234 14.02 6.02 17.18
N ASP A 235 14.73 5.45 16.19
CA ASP A 235 15.69 6.17 15.32
C ASP A 235 15.08 6.77 14.03
N ASP A 236 15.18 6.10 12.89
CA ASP A 236 14.01 5.51 12.24
C ASP A 236 12.71 6.37 12.22
N VAL A 237 12.00 6.40 13.33
CA VAL A 237 11.01 7.39 13.80
C VAL A 237 11.14 8.82 13.24
N ALA A 238 12.35 9.34 13.19
CA ALA A 238 12.70 10.71 12.85
C ALA A 238 13.21 10.89 11.41
N ALA A 239 13.29 9.80 10.63
CA ALA A 239 13.80 9.82 9.25
C ALA A 239 12.73 10.18 8.19
N GLU A 240 11.45 10.07 8.53
CA GLU A 240 10.29 10.55 7.75
C GLU A 240 9.97 9.84 6.40
N GLN A 241 10.62 8.68 6.12
CA GLN A 241 10.49 7.71 4.98
C GLN A 241 9.47 6.53 5.11
N LEU A 242 9.60 5.39 4.34
CA LEU A 242 8.74 4.14 4.25
C LEU A 242 9.51 2.74 3.79
N ALA A 243 9.23 1.42 4.25
CA ALA A 243 9.90 -0.03 4.36
C ALA A 243 9.01 -1.36 4.57
N THR A 244 9.04 -2.10 5.75
CA THR A 244 8.38 -3.39 6.25
C THR A 244 8.36 -3.53 7.82
N LEU A 245 7.19 -3.54 8.50
CA LEU A 245 6.91 -3.64 9.97
C LEU A 245 5.96 -4.80 10.21
N ASP A 246 5.82 -5.22 11.47
CA ASP A 246 5.06 -6.40 11.81
C ASP A 246 4.31 -6.33 13.18
N LEU A 247 2.96 -6.16 13.24
CA LEU A 247 2.13 -5.96 14.50
C LEU A 247 0.55 -6.31 14.40
N PHE A 248 -0.26 -6.51 15.50
CA PHE A 248 -1.64 -7.19 15.70
C PHE A 248 -2.08 -8.43 14.87
N GLY A 249 -1.84 -8.54 13.57
CA GLY A 249 -2.27 -9.73 12.82
C GLY A 249 -2.08 -9.71 11.30
N ALA A 250 -1.28 -8.75 10.82
CA ALA A 250 -1.16 -8.19 9.48
C ALA A 250 0.29 -7.67 9.23
N SER A 251 0.89 -7.71 8.02
CA SER A 251 2.36 -7.47 7.82
C SER A 251 2.94 -6.47 6.72
N ALA A 252 2.18 -5.49 6.18
CA ALA A 252 2.46 -4.55 5.02
C ALA A 252 2.63 -2.98 5.14
N ASP A 253 1.98 -2.10 4.33
CA ASP A 253 2.22 -0.63 4.21
C ASP A 253 1.44 0.35 5.13
N TYR A 254 2.16 1.02 6.04
CA TYR A 254 1.72 2.15 6.89
C TYR A 254 1.82 3.62 6.36
N ASP A 255 2.55 4.60 6.97
CA ASP A 255 3.03 5.95 6.48
C ASP A 255 3.41 7.03 7.57
N TYR A 256 4.52 6.92 8.33
CA TYR A 256 4.83 7.83 9.48
C TYR A 256 5.30 9.21 9.03
N SER A 257 5.28 9.48 7.73
CA SER A 257 5.29 10.85 7.23
C SER A 257 4.03 11.60 7.70
N GLN A 258 2.90 10.89 7.86
CA GLN A 258 1.68 11.36 8.55
C GLN A 258 1.91 11.75 10.01
N LEU A 259 3.01 11.30 10.63
CA LEU A 259 3.37 11.61 12.01
C LEU A 259 4.29 12.83 12.13
N GLN A 260 4.72 13.42 11.02
CA GLN A 260 5.34 14.74 11.03
C GLN A 260 4.34 15.79 11.57
N PRO A 261 4.64 16.50 12.69
CA PRO A 261 3.67 17.42 13.31
C PRO A 261 3.32 18.61 12.43
N ARG A 262 2.01 18.84 12.23
CA ARG A 262 1.47 19.83 11.27
C ARG A 262 0.42 20.75 11.93
N GLY A 263 0.21 21.94 11.35
CA GLY A 263 -0.77 22.90 11.88
C GLY A 263 -0.44 23.41 13.29
N HIS A 264 -1.44 23.48 14.19
CA HIS A 264 -1.23 23.93 15.58
C HIS A 264 -0.51 22.90 16.47
N TYR A 265 -0.11 21.75 15.93
CA TYR A 265 0.66 20.75 16.67
C TYR A 265 2.17 21.06 16.72
N VAL A 266 2.67 21.90 15.81
CA VAL A 266 4.06 22.38 15.81
C VAL A 266 4.35 23.16 17.10
N GLY A 267 5.45 22.83 17.77
CA GLY A 267 5.82 23.29 19.11
C GLY A 267 5.40 22.32 20.23
N PRO A 268 4.70 22.77 21.29
CA PRO A 268 4.54 22.01 22.54
C PRO A 268 3.59 20.80 22.46
N LEU A 269 3.09 20.46 21.26
CA LEU A 269 2.20 19.33 21.02
C LEU A 269 2.77 18.34 19.99
N GLU A 270 3.99 18.57 19.49
CA GLU A 270 4.71 17.64 18.60
C GLU A 270 4.82 16.23 19.19
N PRO A 271 5.02 16.04 20.51
CA PRO A 271 4.88 14.73 21.12
C PRO A 271 3.45 14.20 20.98
N TYR A 272 2.46 14.85 21.60
CA TYR A 272 1.06 14.41 21.63
C TYR A 272 0.51 14.04 20.24
N PHE A 273 0.93 14.73 19.18
CA PHE A 273 0.58 14.44 17.80
C PHE A 273 1.04 13.07 17.33
N ARG A 274 2.34 12.76 17.41
CA ARG A 274 2.97 11.58 16.78
C ARG A 274 2.25 10.28 17.18
N ALA A 275 1.85 10.08 18.44
CA ALA A 275 1.14 8.84 18.81
C ALA A 275 -0.38 8.90 18.85
N LEU A 276 -1.04 10.07 18.94
CA LEU A 276 -2.49 10.09 18.73
C LEU A 276 -2.84 9.89 17.26
N MET A 277 -2.01 10.40 16.34
CA MET A 277 -2.11 10.08 14.92
C MET A 277 -2.22 8.58 14.72
N TRP A 278 -1.29 7.86 15.33
CA TRP A 278 -1.18 6.42 15.22
C TRP A 278 -2.22 5.65 16.05
N ILE A 279 -2.52 6.00 17.32
CA ILE A 279 -3.55 5.27 18.11
C ILE A 279 -4.95 5.39 17.46
N GLY A 280 -5.14 6.40 16.60
CA GLY A 280 -6.30 6.55 15.72
C GLY A 280 -6.16 5.98 14.30
N ARG A 281 -4.94 5.68 13.81
CA ARG A 281 -4.66 5.11 12.48
C ARG A 281 -4.57 3.58 12.58
N THR A 282 -3.74 3.04 13.48
CA THR A 282 -3.41 1.63 13.69
C THR A 282 -4.56 0.81 14.29
N GLN A 283 -5.30 0.14 13.41
CA GLN A 283 -6.54 -0.61 13.69
C GLN A 283 -6.27 -2.10 13.96
N MET A 284 -7.20 -2.82 14.59
CA MET A 284 -7.12 -4.28 14.72
C MET A 284 -8.01 -4.92 13.64
N PRO A 285 -7.45 -5.68 12.66
CA PRO A 285 -8.25 -6.31 11.62
C PRO A 285 -9.02 -7.51 12.19
N LEU A 286 -10.29 -7.65 11.80
CA LEU A 286 -11.21 -8.67 12.33
C LEU A 286 -11.65 -9.66 11.26
N ILE A 287 -11.95 -9.14 10.07
CA ILE A 287 -12.34 -9.88 8.86
C ILE A 287 -11.52 -9.33 7.70
N ASP A 288 -10.66 -10.14 7.08
CA ASP A 288 -10.17 -9.86 5.72
C ASP A 288 -11.36 -10.02 4.76
N SER A 289 -11.60 -9.00 3.93
CA SER A 289 -12.47 -9.06 2.77
C SER A 289 -11.84 -8.47 1.49
N THR A 290 -10.54 -8.14 1.51
CA THR A 290 -9.83 -7.51 0.38
C THR A 290 -9.66 -8.51 -0.77
N LYS A 291 -9.47 -9.79 -0.43
CA LYS A 291 -9.30 -10.92 -1.36
C LYS A 291 -10.58 -11.74 -1.57
N GLY A 292 -11.74 -11.18 -1.25
CA GLY A 292 -13.06 -11.67 -1.63
C GLY A 292 -13.83 -12.48 -0.57
N GLU A 293 -13.30 -13.61 -0.09
CA GLU A 293 -13.99 -14.42 0.94
C GLU A 293 -13.63 -13.96 2.37
N ALA A 294 -14.63 -13.47 3.10
CA ALA A 294 -14.53 -13.09 4.51
C ALA A 294 -13.88 -14.17 5.40
N ARG A 295 -12.79 -13.86 6.13
CA ARG A 295 -12.09 -14.77 7.05
C ARG A 295 -11.64 -14.11 8.36
N LEU A 296 -11.78 -14.83 9.48
CA LEU A 296 -11.46 -14.36 10.84
C LEU A 296 -9.96 -14.30 11.15
N ASN A 297 -9.50 -13.18 11.71
CA ASN A 297 -8.18 -13.06 12.34
C ASN A 297 -8.26 -13.34 13.85
N ARG A 298 -8.05 -14.59 14.27
CA ARG A 298 -8.30 -15.00 15.67
C ARG A 298 -7.37 -14.32 16.69
N ARG A 299 -6.06 -14.24 16.43
CA ARG A 299 -5.13 -13.74 17.47
C ARG A 299 -5.08 -12.20 17.50
N GLY A 300 -5.52 -11.52 16.43
CA GLY A 300 -5.96 -10.12 16.48
C GLY A 300 -7.20 -9.93 17.37
N LEU A 301 -8.22 -10.79 17.24
CA LEU A 301 -9.41 -10.78 18.10
C LEU A 301 -9.10 -11.06 19.58
N GLU A 302 -8.29 -12.08 19.88
CA GLU A 302 -7.91 -12.43 21.26
C GLU A 302 -7.23 -11.26 21.97
N ALA A 303 -6.44 -10.49 21.23
CA ALA A 303 -5.65 -9.40 21.77
C ALA A 303 -6.42 -8.05 21.77
N ALA A 304 -7.44 -7.89 20.94
CA ALA A 304 -8.51 -6.90 21.12
C ALA A 304 -9.30 -7.14 22.41
N VAL A 305 -9.62 -8.41 22.74
CA VAL A 305 -10.29 -8.76 24.01
C VAL A 305 -9.38 -8.51 25.22
N LEU A 306 -8.08 -8.82 25.15
CA LEU A 306 -7.11 -8.44 26.19
C LEU A 306 -7.01 -6.92 26.38
N THR A 307 -7.09 -6.15 25.29
CA THR A 307 -7.15 -4.68 25.36
C THR A 307 -8.40 -4.19 26.11
N GLY A 308 -9.56 -4.81 25.89
CA GLY A 308 -10.76 -4.59 26.69
C GLY A 308 -10.57 -4.90 28.17
N GLU A 309 -9.97 -6.06 28.49
CA GLU A 309 -9.73 -6.51 29.87
C GLU A 309 -8.71 -5.63 30.62
N LEU A 310 -7.75 -5.00 29.93
CA LEU A 310 -6.84 -4.01 30.50
C LEU A 310 -7.50 -2.63 30.66
N LEU A 311 -8.42 -2.23 29.77
CA LEU A 311 -9.23 -1.02 29.96
C LEU A 311 -10.13 -1.15 31.21
N ASP A 312 -10.84 -2.27 31.35
CA ASP A 312 -11.81 -2.51 32.42
C ASP A 312 -11.18 -2.55 33.83
N GLN A 313 -9.86 -2.76 33.93
CA GLN A 313 -9.12 -2.67 35.20
C GLN A 313 -8.84 -1.23 35.69
N GLY A 314 -9.12 -0.20 34.90
CA GLY A 314 -8.96 1.19 35.35
C GLY A 314 -9.16 2.28 34.28
N PRO A 315 -8.45 2.24 33.13
CA PRO A 315 -8.51 3.31 32.14
C PRO A 315 -9.87 3.47 31.43
N ARG A 316 -10.78 2.49 31.49
CA ARG A 316 -12.10 2.51 30.82
C ARG A 316 -12.85 3.83 31.02
N ALA A 317 -12.98 4.28 32.26
CA ALA A 317 -13.70 5.51 32.59
C ALA A 317 -13.00 6.81 32.07
N ARG A 318 -11.74 6.75 31.62
CA ARG A 318 -11.08 7.83 30.88
C ARG A 318 -11.45 7.76 29.40
N TRP A 319 -11.34 6.59 28.79
CA TRP A 319 -11.75 6.34 27.40
C TRP A 319 -13.22 6.74 27.18
N ASP A 320 -14.13 6.32 28.07
CA ASP A 320 -15.55 6.68 28.04
C ASP A 320 -15.78 8.21 28.04
N ARG A 321 -14.91 8.99 28.70
CA ARG A 321 -15.02 10.46 28.73
C ARG A 321 -14.52 11.11 27.44
N VAL A 322 -13.48 10.55 26.81
CA VAL A 322 -13.00 11.01 25.49
C VAL A 322 -14.05 10.71 24.44
N GLU A 323 -14.57 9.48 24.41
CA GLU A 323 -15.65 9.06 23.50
C GLU A 323 -16.93 9.89 23.69
N LEU A 324 -17.38 10.10 24.94
CA LEU A 324 -18.56 10.92 25.22
C LEU A 324 -18.42 12.36 24.71
N VAL A 325 -17.24 12.96 24.83
CA VAL A 325 -16.98 14.33 24.36
C VAL A 325 -16.94 14.39 22.83
N LEU A 326 -16.24 13.47 22.16
CA LEU A 326 -16.18 13.42 20.69
C LEU A 326 -17.56 13.16 20.08
N ARG A 327 -18.35 12.27 20.69
CA ARG A 327 -19.73 11.94 20.29
C ARG A 327 -20.69 13.11 20.47
N GLN A 328 -20.60 13.85 21.58
CA GLN A 328 -21.44 15.04 21.84
C GLN A 328 -21.03 16.27 21.01
N LEU A 329 -19.78 16.36 20.57
CA LEU A 329 -19.31 17.47 19.74
C LEU A 329 -19.61 17.23 18.25
N ILE A 330 -19.25 16.07 17.70
CA ILE A 330 -19.37 15.77 16.26
C ILE A 330 -20.44 14.70 16.00
N GLY A 331 -20.21 13.46 16.42
CA GLY A 331 -21.14 12.35 16.19
C GLY A 331 -20.54 10.96 16.44
N GLU A 332 -21.24 9.93 15.98
CA GLU A 332 -20.86 8.51 16.09
C GLU A 332 -19.55 8.17 15.32
N PRO A 333 -18.79 7.14 15.76
CA PRO A 333 -17.66 6.60 15.02
C PRO A 333 -18.10 5.82 13.76
N ASP A 334 -17.15 5.63 12.84
CA ASP A 334 -17.35 4.97 11.53
C ASP A 334 -16.65 3.58 11.44
N SER A 335 -16.33 2.95 12.59
CA SER A 335 -15.69 1.62 12.72
C SER A 335 -16.02 0.95 14.08
N MET A 336 -15.56 -0.28 14.36
CA MET A 336 -15.79 -0.93 15.66
C MET A 336 -14.95 -0.25 16.76
N SER A 337 -15.58 0.07 17.88
CA SER A 337 -14.96 0.61 19.10
C SER A 337 -15.04 -0.38 20.28
N PRO A 338 -14.30 -0.16 21.39
CA PRO A 338 -14.47 -0.89 22.66
C PRO A 338 -15.92 -1.09 23.12
N ALA A 339 -16.79 -0.10 22.93
CA ALA A 339 -18.21 -0.20 23.32
C ALA A 339 -19.02 -1.19 22.46
N THR A 340 -18.64 -1.37 21.19
CA THR A 340 -19.22 -2.40 20.29
C THR A 340 -18.53 -3.76 20.42
N LEU A 341 -17.25 -3.80 20.82
CA LEU A 341 -16.55 -5.04 21.13
C LEU A 341 -17.19 -5.77 22.33
N ASP A 342 -17.68 -5.05 23.34
CA ASP A 342 -18.42 -5.66 24.45
C ASP A 342 -19.76 -6.29 24.04
N LEU A 343 -20.43 -5.72 23.03
CA LEU A 343 -21.65 -6.31 22.46
C LEU A 343 -21.30 -7.63 21.74
N TYR A 344 -20.24 -7.62 20.94
CA TYR A 344 -19.71 -8.85 20.32
C TYR A 344 -19.29 -9.90 21.36
N ARG A 345 -18.56 -9.52 22.43
CA ARG A 345 -18.20 -10.44 23.54
C ARG A 345 -19.45 -11.07 24.17
N ALA A 346 -20.52 -10.30 24.35
CA ALA A 346 -21.77 -10.79 24.91
C ALA A 346 -22.52 -11.74 23.95
N ASP A 347 -22.63 -11.39 22.67
CA ASP A 347 -23.31 -12.20 21.65
C ASP A 347 -22.55 -13.51 21.33
N ALA A 348 -21.21 -13.48 21.39
CA ALA A 348 -20.34 -14.65 21.22
C ALA A 348 -20.11 -15.45 22.53
N GLY A 349 -20.63 -15.00 23.69
CA GLY A 349 -20.54 -15.72 24.97
C GLY A 349 -19.18 -15.69 25.66
N LEU A 350 -18.30 -14.76 25.30
CA LEU A 350 -16.90 -14.64 25.77
C LEU A 350 -16.80 -13.96 27.15
N GLY A 351 -17.26 -14.67 28.19
CA GLY A 351 -17.39 -14.13 29.55
C GLY A 351 -16.10 -14.00 30.38
N ASP A 352 -15.04 -14.74 30.05
CA ASP A 352 -13.71 -14.63 30.67
C ASP A 352 -12.60 -15.17 29.75
N LEU A 353 -11.33 -14.97 30.14
CA LEU A 353 -10.15 -15.41 29.36
C LEU A 353 -10.05 -16.94 29.22
N GLN A 354 -10.65 -17.71 30.14
CA GLN A 354 -10.66 -19.17 30.10
C GLN A 354 -11.71 -19.71 29.12
N ALA A 355 -12.83 -19.00 28.95
CA ALA A 355 -13.83 -19.25 27.91
C ALA A 355 -13.28 -18.90 26.52
N LEU A 356 -12.56 -17.77 26.39
CA LEU A 356 -11.87 -17.40 25.15
C LEU A 356 -10.86 -18.48 24.73
N ALA A 357 -10.06 -19.00 25.68
CA ALA A 357 -9.13 -20.10 25.47
C ALA A 357 -9.78 -21.45 25.08
N ALA A 358 -11.12 -21.53 24.98
CA ALA A 358 -11.88 -22.76 24.70
C ALA A 358 -12.92 -22.64 23.56
N ALA A 359 -13.07 -21.47 22.93
CA ALA A 359 -14.05 -21.21 21.85
C ALA A 359 -13.61 -21.71 20.45
N ASP A 360 -14.54 -21.84 19.51
CA ASP A 360 -14.32 -22.30 18.12
C ASP A 360 -14.35 -21.14 17.09
N ASP A 361 -13.44 -21.19 16.12
CA ASP A 361 -13.21 -20.11 15.14
C ASP A 361 -14.39 -19.88 14.19
N ALA A 362 -15.11 -20.93 13.81
CA ALA A 362 -16.26 -20.81 12.90
C ALA A 362 -17.47 -20.15 13.59
N GLU A 363 -17.61 -20.37 14.90
CA GLU A 363 -18.63 -19.71 15.73
C GLU A 363 -18.29 -18.22 15.92
N LEU A 364 -17.01 -17.89 16.15
CA LEU A 364 -16.52 -16.51 16.27
C LEU A 364 -16.68 -15.70 14.98
N GLN A 365 -16.32 -16.27 13.82
CA GLN A 365 -16.45 -15.60 12.52
C GLN A 365 -17.92 -15.31 12.16
N ALA A 366 -18.82 -16.26 12.40
CA ALA A 366 -20.24 -16.12 12.10
C ALA A 366 -20.89 -14.98 12.93
N ALA A 367 -20.45 -14.77 14.17
CA ALA A 367 -20.95 -13.71 15.04
C ALA A 367 -20.55 -12.29 14.59
N LEU A 368 -19.35 -12.10 14.00
CA LEU A 368 -18.92 -10.80 13.47
C LEU A 368 -19.80 -10.37 12.29
N LEU A 369 -19.91 -11.24 11.29
CA LEU A 369 -20.63 -10.95 10.03
C LEU A 369 -22.15 -10.78 10.25
N ALA A 370 -22.73 -11.48 11.23
CA ALA A 370 -24.16 -11.37 11.54
C ALA A 370 -24.56 -10.08 12.28
N GLY A 371 -23.60 -9.35 12.87
CA GLY A 371 -23.83 -8.14 13.64
C GLY A 371 -23.46 -6.83 12.96
N GLU A 372 -22.98 -6.86 11.70
CA GLU A 372 -22.44 -5.70 10.97
C GLU A 372 -21.30 -4.97 11.73
N TYR A 373 -20.57 -5.70 12.58
CA TYR A 373 -19.61 -5.15 13.53
C TYR A 373 -18.30 -4.68 12.87
N GLY A 374 -18.26 -3.41 12.44
CA GLY A 374 -17.04 -2.74 11.95
C GLY A 374 -17.17 -2.04 10.59
N VAL A 375 -18.38 -1.99 10.02
CA VAL A 375 -18.66 -1.42 8.69
C VAL A 375 -18.53 0.12 8.65
N GLN A 376 -17.91 0.63 7.58
CA GLN A 376 -17.60 2.05 7.37
C GLN A 376 -18.55 2.72 6.35
N ARG A 377 -18.79 4.04 6.43
CA ARG A 377 -19.82 4.75 5.62
C ARG A 377 -19.33 5.89 4.74
N ILE A 378 -18.20 6.53 5.07
CA ILE A 378 -17.61 7.62 4.26
C ILE A 378 -16.18 7.21 3.85
N MET A 379 -15.71 7.68 2.70
CA MET A 379 -14.34 7.49 2.22
C MET A 379 -13.40 8.56 2.84
N SER A 380 -12.39 8.16 3.62
CA SER A 380 -11.37 9.04 4.25
C SER A 380 -9.94 8.82 3.77
N GLN A 381 -9.72 7.85 2.89
CA GLN A 381 -8.42 7.53 2.29
C GLN A 381 -8.49 7.81 0.79
N VAL A 382 -7.33 7.97 0.15
CA VAL A 382 -7.23 8.03 -1.31
C VAL A 382 -7.60 6.64 -1.85
N ILE A 383 -8.65 6.58 -2.66
CA ILE A 383 -9.11 5.35 -3.31
C ILE A 383 -9.39 5.69 -4.78
N SER A 384 -8.51 5.21 -5.66
CA SER A 384 -8.63 5.37 -7.10
C SER A 384 -9.64 4.37 -7.68
N THR A 385 -10.42 4.81 -8.66
CA THR A 385 -11.40 3.96 -9.38
C THR A 385 -11.37 4.31 -10.86
N GLN A 386 -11.36 3.34 -11.78
CA GLN A 386 -11.50 3.65 -13.20
C GLN A 386 -12.86 4.31 -13.52
N ALA A 387 -12.95 4.96 -14.68
CA ALA A 387 -14.15 5.64 -15.14
C ALA A 387 -15.34 4.68 -15.41
N HIS A 388 -15.09 3.38 -15.59
CA HIS A 388 -16.11 2.39 -15.94
C HIS A 388 -16.38 1.34 -14.85
N ALA A 389 -15.40 1.12 -13.96
CA ALA A 389 -15.49 0.21 -12.82
C ALA A 389 -16.71 0.40 -11.89
N ALA A 390 -16.98 -0.66 -11.11
CA ALA A 390 -18.00 -0.70 -10.05
C ALA A 390 -17.65 0.21 -8.85
N GLN A 391 -18.61 0.38 -7.94
CA GLN A 391 -18.39 1.12 -6.68
C GLN A 391 -17.62 0.26 -5.68
N VAL A 392 -16.65 0.85 -4.98
CA VAL A 392 -15.83 0.19 -3.95
C VAL A 392 -16.61 -0.05 -2.65
N GLU A 393 -16.40 -1.23 -2.04
CA GLU A 393 -16.84 -1.60 -0.67
C GLU A 393 -15.68 -1.51 0.33
N LEU A 394 -15.94 -1.43 1.65
CA LEU A 394 -14.95 -1.11 2.68
C LEU A 394 -14.85 -2.21 3.78
N PRO A 395 -13.63 -2.52 4.30
CA PRO A 395 -13.40 -3.64 5.22
C PRO A 395 -13.84 -3.37 6.68
N GLN A 396 -13.95 -4.45 7.48
CA GLN A 396 -14.42 -4.42 8.88
C GLN A 396 -13.26 -4.45 9.89
N VAL A 397 -13.19 -3.42 10.74
CA VAL A 397 -12.01 -3.09 11.55
C VAL A 397 -12.38 -2.56 12.95
N PHE A 398 -11.51 -2.79 13.93
CA PHE A 398 -11.59 -2.19 15.28
C PHE A 398 -10.57 -1.05 15.43
N SER A 399 -10.97 0.07 16.03
CA SER A 399 -10.10 1.22 16.29
C SER A 399 -10.26 1.74 17.72
N LEU A 400 -9.17 2.09 18.40
CA LEU A 400 -9.25 2.59 19.78
C LEU A 400 -9.81 4.04 19.85
N LEU A 401 -9.53 4.89 18.83
CA LEU A 401 -10.04 6.27 18.72
C LEU A 401 -10.31 6.69 17.25
N GLY A 402 -11.42 6.23 16.66
CA GLY A 402 -11.76 6.51 15.24
C GLY A 402 -12.34 7.91 14.92
N GLN A 403 -12.27 8.30 13.64
CA GLN A 403 -12.88 9.52 13.06
C GLN A 403 -14.43 9.46 13.01
N ARG A 404 -15.10 10.61 12.80
CA ARG A 404 -16.56 10.76 12.99
C ARG A 404 -17.32 11.15 11.71
N PHE A 405 -18.54 10.62 11.59
CA PHE A 405 -19.47 10.87 10.50
C PHE A 405 -20.00 12.33 10.50
N ALA A 406 -20.20 12.90 9.31
CA ALA A 406 -20.78 14.24 9.13
C ALA A 406 -21.73 14.30 7.92
N VAL A 407 -22.93 14.83 8.13
CA VAL A 407 -24.03 14.79 7.15
C VAL A 407 -23.86 15.75 5.96
N ASP A 408 -23.16 16.87 6.15
CA ASP A 408 -22.84 17.79 5.04
C ASP A 408 -21.63 17.30 4.22
N SER A 409 -20.65 16.64 4.84
CA SER A 409 -19.65 15.85 4.10
C SER A 409 -20.30 14.73 3.29
N GLN A 410 -21.35 14.07 3.80
CA GLN A 410 -22.13 13.10 3.02
C GLN A 410 -22.80 13.74 1.81
N VAL A 411 -23.39 14.93 1.95
CA VAL A 411 -23.97 15.68 0.80
C VAL A 411 -22.91 15.96 -0.24
N MET A 412 -21.77 16.55 0.16
CA MET A 412 -20.66 16.88 -0.74
C MET A 412 -20.12 15.64 -1.47
N HIS A 413 -19.89 14.54 -0.74
CA HIS A 413 -19.39 13.27 -1.25
C HIS A 413 -20.36 12.57 -2.23
N ALA A 414 -21.67 12.81 -2.12
CA ALA A 414 -22.67 12.23 -3.00
C ALA A 414 -22.91 13.04 -4.29
N VAL A 415 -22.48 14.31 -4.36
CA VAL A 415 -22.65 15.19 -5.53
C VAL A 415 -21.35 15.41 -6.34
N THR A 416 -20.38 14.53 -6.17
CA THR A 416 -19.09 14.53 -6.89
C THR A 416 -18.86 13.23 -7.67
N PHE A 417 -17.85 13.23 -8.53
CA PHE A 417 -17.28 12.01 -9.08
C PHE A 417 -16.63 11.18 -7.95
N ASP A 418 -16.76 9.85 -7.90
CA ASP A 418 -17.22 8.92 -8.94
C ASP A 418 -18.74 8.60 -8.94
N ARG A 419 -19.49 9.13 -7.97
CA ARG A 419 -20.87 8.70 -7.64
C ARG A 419 -21.96 9.24 -8.56
N LEU A 420 -21.79 10.44 -9.10
CA LEU A 420 -22.74 10.97 -10.09
C LEU A 420 -22.68 10.17 -11.38
N ARG A 421 -23.85 9.75 -11.87
CA ARG A 421 -24.02 9.08 -13.18
C ARG A 421 -25.08 9.78 -14.00
N ASP A 422 -24.84 9.95 -15.30
CA ASP A 422 -25.85 10.45 -16.23
C ASP A 422 -27.04 9.47 -16.30
N PRO A 423 -28.29 9.90 -16.04
CA PRO A 423 -29.45 9.00 -15.97
C PRO A 423 -29.88 8.36 -17.30
N GLN A 424 -29.26 8.71 -18.42
CA GLN A 424 -29.66 8.31 -19.78
C GLN A 424 -28.66 7.32 -20.42
N THR A 425 -27.40 7.39 -20.00
CA THR A 425 -26.26 6.61 -20.50
C THR A 425 -25.58 5.76 -19.42
N GLY A 426 -25.75 6.09 -18.13
CA GLY A 426 -25.13 5.39 -16.99
C GLY A 426 -23.66 5.71 -16.74
N ALA A 427 -23.04 6.53 -17.59
CA ALA A 427 -21.65 6.96 -17.48
C ALA A 427 -21.44 7.88 -16.27
N LYS A 428 -20.26 7.82 -15.64
CA LYS A 428 -19.89 8.69 -14.51
C LYS A 428 -19.78 10.16 -14.98
N THR A 429 -20.26 11.10 -14.17
CA THR A 429 -20.24 12.54 -14.47
C THR A 429 -19.06 13.22 -13.79
N LEU A 430 -18.22 13.91 -14.57
CA LEU A 430 -16.99 14.55 -14.11
C LEU A 430 -17.24 15.90 -13.39
N ARG A 431 -17.97 15.86 -12.27
CA ARG A 431 -18.13 17.01 -11.36
C ARG A 431 -17.07 16.93 -10.25
N MET A 432 -15.98 17.67 -10.45
CA MET A 432 -14.77 17.56 -9.64
C MET A 432 -14.80 18.30 -8.31
N LEU A 433 -15.71 19.26 -8.15
CA LEU A 433 -15.89 20.03 -6.92
C LEU A 433 -17.38 20.11 -6.56
N PRO A 434 -17.76 19.97 -5.28
CA PRO A 434 -19.06 20.36 -4.79
C PRO A 434 -19.14 21.88 -4.62
N HIS A 435 -20.34 22.44 -4.74
CA HIS A 435 -20.60 23.86 -4.48
C HIS A 435 -21.22 23.99 -3.07
N GLU A 436 -20.89 25.03 -2.30
CA GLU A 436 -21.47 25.26 -0.97
C GLU A 436 -23.01 25.43 -1.00
N PHE A 437 -23.58 25.80 -2.15
CA PHE A 437 -25.01 25.79 -2.38
C PHE A 437 -25.64 24.39 -2.36
N ASP A 438 -24.90 23.30 -2.62
CA ASP A 438 -25.39 21.93 -2.53
C ASP A 438 -25.81 21.62 -1.08
N VAL A 439 -24.91 21.92 -0.14
CA VAL A 439 -25.14 21.81 1.31
C VAL A 439 -26.26 22.75 1.74
N ALA A 440 -26.26 24.01 1.29
CA ALA A 440 -27.31 24.95 1.66
C ALA A 440 -28.70 24.54 1.15
N PHE A 441 -28.81 23.99 -0.06
CA PHE A 441 -30.07 23.47 -0.61
C PHE A 441 -30.55 22.23 0.17
N ALA A 442 -29.64 21.29 0.44
CA ALA A 442 -29.92 20.06 1.17
C ALA A 442 -30.34 20.32 2.62
N LEU A 443 -29.77 21.35 3.27
CA LEU A 443 -30.19 21.82 4.59
C LEU A 443 -31.58 22.50 4.57
N GLY A 444 -31.87 23.34 3.58
CA GLY A 444 -33.13 24.09 3.55
C GLY A 444 -33.37 24.96 2.32
N SER A 445 -32.33 25.55 1.75
CA SER A 445 -32.46 26.78 0.99
C SER A 445 -32.85 26.60 -0.47
N LYS A 446 -34.11 26.93 -0.77
CA LYS A 446 -34.64 26.98 -2.14
C LYS A 446 -33.89 27.98 -3.02
N LEU A 447 -33.37 29.06 -2.42
CA LEU A 447 -32.56 30.05 -3.14
C LEU A 447 -31.21 29.46 -3.58
N ALA A 448 -30.62 28.55 -2.81
CA ALA A 448 -29.39 27.87 -3.24
C ALA A 448 -29.65 27.04 -4.52
N GLY A 449 -30.78 26.34 -4.60
CA GLY A 449 -31.23 25.67 -5.83
C GLY A 449 -31.58 26.61 -7.00
N GLU A 450 -32.09 27.82 -6.71
CA GLU A 450 -32.27 28.88 -7.74
C GLU A 450 -30.94 29.42 -8.28
N LEU A 451 -29.86 29.37 -7.47
CA LEU A 451 -28.52 29.85 -7.85
C LEU A 451 -27.64 28.76 -8.48
N LEU A 452 -27.92 27.49 -8.20
CA LEU A 452 -27.29 26.33 -8.84
C LEU A 452 -27.79 26.07 -10.27
N ALA A 453 -28.69 26.88 -10.84
CA ALA A 453 -29.32 26.59 -12.13
C ALA A 453 -28.31 26.28 -13.26
N ASP A 454 -27.28 27.12 -13.43
CA ASP A 454 -26.25 26.93 -14.46
C ASP A 454 -25.37 25.68 -14.20
N GLU A 455 -25.17 25.33 -12.92
CA GLU A 455 -24.45 24.14 -12.46
C GLU A 455 -25.23 22.85 -12.69
N LEU A 456 -26.54 22.86 -12.43
CA LEU A 456 -27.45 21.75 -12.62
C LEU A 456 -27.68 21.47 -14.12
N ASP A 457 -27.81 22.52 -14.95
CA ASP A 457 -27.86 22.39 -16.41
C ASP A 457 -26.51 21.90 -17.00
N THR A 458 -25.38 22.12 -16.30
CA THR A 458 -24.05 21.65 -16.72
C THR A 458 -23.77 20.19 -16.33
N TYR A 459 -24.15 19.78 -15.11
CA TYR A 459 -23.75 18.48 -14.53
C TYR A 459 -24.91 17.52 -14.20
N GLY A 460 -26.17 17.91 -14.37
CA GLY A 460 -27.34 17.01 -14.34
C GLY A 460 -27.71 16.37 -12.98
N TYR A 461 -27.11 16.79 -11.87
CA TYR A 461 -27.21 16.13 -10.56
C TYR A 461 -28.46 16.47 -9.72
N GLN A 462 -29.44 17.20 -10.28
CA GLN A 462 -30.69 17.58 -9.60
C GLN A 462 -31.46 16.42 -8.97
N GLY A 463 -31.35 15.20 -9.50
CA GLY A 463 -31.98 14.01 -8.92
C GLY A 463 -31.34 13.63 -7.59
N VAL A 464 -30.01 13.49 -7.56
CA VAL A 464 -29.24 13.14 -6.36
C VAL A 464 -29.38 14.24 -5.30
N LEU A 465 -29.32 15.51 -5.71
CA LEU A 465 -29.53 16.65 -4.79
C LEU A 465 -30.95 16.68 -4.20
N HIS A 466 -31.97 16.20 -4.94
CA HIS A 466 -33.33 16.03 -4.43
C HIS A 466 -33.45 14.86 -3.43
N GLU A 467 -32.78 13.74 -3.68
CA GLU A 467 -32.75 12.58 -2.77
C GLU A 467 -32.01 12.89 -1.47
N LEU A 468 -30.84 13.53 -1.54
CA LEU A 468 -30.10 14.02 -0.37
C LEU A 468 -30.95 14.98 0.47
N ARG A 469 -31.68 15.88 -0.19
CA ARG A 469 -32.62 16.78 0.49
C ARG A 469 -33.76 16.01 1.18
N PHE A 470 -34.30 14.97 0.56
CA PHE A 470 -35.31 14.12 1.19
C PHE A 470 -34.75 13.38 2.42
N LEU A 471 -33.54 12.81 2.34
CA LEU A 471 -32.88 12.14 3.47
C LEU A 471 -32.65 13.09 4.65
N ILE A 472 -32.21 14.33 4.38
CA ILE A 472 -31.99 15.36 5.42
C ILE A 472 -33.30 15.92 6.00
N ASP A 473 -34.36 16.03 5.20
CA ASP A 473 -35.70 16.33 5.70
C ASP A 473 -36.33 15.14 6.48
N ALA A 474 -35.85 13.90 6.29
CA ALA A 474 -36.33 12.69 6.98
C ALA A 474 -35.64 12.38 8.32
N HIS A 475 -34.44 12.93 8.60
CA HIS A 475 -33.77 12.72 9.88
C HIS A 475 -34.62 13.23 11.07
N PRO A 476 -34.82 12.42 12.13
CA PRO A 476 -35.69 12.75 13.25
C PRO A 476 -35.13 13.85 14.15
N ASP A 477 -36.02 14.45 14.94
CA ASP A 477 -35.78 15.47 15.97
C ASP A 477 -34.69 15.12 17.00
N SER A 478 -34.33 13.84 17.14
CA SER A 478 -33.25 13.33 17.98
C SER A 478 -31.87 13.52 17.36
N PHE A 479 -31.70 13.19 16.08
CA PHE A 479 -30.43 13.33 15.33
C PHE A 479 -29.96 14.80 15.31
N TRP A 480 -30.89 15.72 15.11
CA TRP A 480 -30.64 17.17 15.14
C TRP A 480 -30.34 17.74 16.54
N ARG A 481 -30.36 16.90 17.58
CA ARG A 481 -30.05 17.26 18.98
C ARG A 481 -29.01 16.32 19.61
N GLU A 482 -28.40 15.47 18.80
CA GLU A 482 -27.45 14.43 19.18
C GLU A 482 -26.06 15.00 19.48
N SER A 483 -25.60 15.92 18.62
CA SER A 483 -24.33 16.63 18.75
C SER A 483 -24.48 18.15 18.59
N VAL A 484 -23.49 18.89 19.07
CA VAL A 484 -23.37 20.35 18.84
C VAL A 484 -23.32 20.66 17.35
N TYR A 485 -22.61 19.84 16.56
CA TYR A 485 -22.52 19.94 15.11
C TYR A 485 -23.90 19.88 14.43
N ASN A 486 -24.66 18.82 14.70
CA ASN A 486 -26.01 18.64 14.15
C ASN A 486 -26.96 19.75 14.63
N GLY A 487 -26.84 20.18 15.89
CA GLY A 487 -27.62 21.29 16.45
C GLY A 487 -27.35 22.64 15.78
N TRP A 488 -26.08 22.93 15.43
CA TRP A 488 -25.70 24.13 14.69
C TRP A 488 -26.26 24.09 13.27
N LEU A 489 -26.07 22.97 12.54
CA LEU A 489 -26.68 22.77 11.22
C LEU A 489 -28.20 22.96 11.26
N HIS A 490 -28.90 22.36 12.25
CA HIS A 490 -30.34 22.51 12.43
C HIS A 490 -30.77 23.98 12.68
N ALA A 491 -29.98 24.75 13.42
CA ALA A 491 -30.22 26.18 13.59
C ALA A 491 -30.09 26.96 12.26
N LEU A 492 -29.16 26.56 11.38
CA LEU A 492 -29.04 27.14 10.02
C LEU A 492 -30.23 26.75 9.13
N ARG A 493 -30.78 25.52 9.24
CA ARG A 493 -32.02 25.11 8.56
C ARG A 493 -33.21 26.01 8.92
N GLY A 494 -33.25 26.46 10.18
CA GLY A 494 -34.29 27.37 10.68
C GLY A 494 -34.32 28.76 10.00
N LEU A 495 -33.26 29.15 9.29
CA LEU A 495 -33.19 30.43 8.56
C LEU A 495 -33.95 30.41 7.22
N ASP A 496 -34.32 29.23 6.68
CA ASP A 496 -35.13 29.09 5.47
C ASP A 496 -36.66 29.16 5.71
N ALA A 497 -37.08 29.59 6.90
CA ALA A 497 -38.49 29.82 7.23
C ALA A 497 -39.09 30.93 6.33
N PRO A 498 -40.26 30.73 5.68
CA PRO A 498 -40.83 31.69 4.73
C PRO A 498 -41.13 33.07 5.35
N THR A 499 -40.44 34.09 4.85
CA THR A 499 -40.53 35.49 5.33
C THR A 499 -41.50 36.35 4.50
N GLU A 500 -42.11 35.81 3.46
CA GLU A 500 -43.03 36.48 2.54
C GLU A 500 -44.43 36.75 3.15
N GLN A 501 -44.61 36.45 4.44
CA GLN A 501 -45.87 36.59 5.17
C GLN A 501 -46.06 38.02 5.69
N ALA A 502 -47.32 38.46 5.82
CA ALA A 502 -47.68 39.85 6.11
C ALA A 502 -47.15 40.40 7.45
N ASP A 503 -46.80 39.51 8.40
CA ASP A 503 -46.29 39.89 9.72
C ASP A 503 -44.77 40.18 9.73
N TYR A 504 -44.04 39.86 8.66
CA TYR A 504 -42.62 40.20 8.51
C TYR A 504 -42.43 41.63 7.95
N PRO A 505 -41.37 42.36 8.37
CA PRO A 505 -41.02 43.63 7.77
C PRO A 505 -40.81 43.53 6.26
N ALA A 506 -41.31 44.50 5.48
CA ALA A 506 -41.24 44.48 4.01
C ALA A 506 -39.82 44.35 3.43
N ALA A 507 -38.78 44.76 4.17
CA ALA A 507 -37.39 44.52 3.78
C ALA A 507 -37.02 43.02 3.80
N MET A 508 -37.56 42.24 4.75
CA MET A 508 -37.33 40.80 4.87
C MET A 508 -38.05 40.00 3.76
N GLN A 509 -39.12 40.56 3.19
CA GLN A 509 -39.84 39.99 2.04
C GLN A 509 -39.10 40.17 0.70
N THR A 510 -37.90 40.77 0.68
CA THR A 510 -37.14 41.02 -0.56
C THR A 510 -36.19 39.88 -0.90
N GLU A 511 -35.94 39.67 -2.20
CA GLU A 511 -34.92 38.75 -2.69
C GLU A 511 -33.52 39.09 -2.14
N ALA A 512 -33.21 40.38 -1.96
CA ALA A 512 -31.97 40.83 -1.34
C ALA A 512 -31.83 40.33 0.11
N TRP A 513 -32.95 40.20 0.85
CA TRP A 513 -32.93 39.58 2.18
C TRP A 513 -32.80 38.05 2.11
N ARG A 514 -33.46 37.37 1.16
CA ARG A 514 -33.23 35.93 0.91
C ARG A 514 -31.74 35.66 0.66
N ARG A 515 -31.10 36.44 -0.21
CA ARG A 515 -29.65 36.38 -0.50
C ARG A 515 -28.79 36.69 0.74
N LYS A 516 -29.13 37.71 1.52
CA LYS A 516 -28.46 38.01 2.81
C LYS A 516 -28.56 36.85 3.80
N THR A 517 -29.70 36.16 3.85
CA THR A 517 -29.93 35.02 4.74
C THR A 517 -29.09 33.82 4.33
N LEU A 518 -29.05 33.49 3.03
CA LEU A 518 -28.16 32.46 2.48
C LEU A 518 -26.67 32.75 2.77
N ASN A 519 -26.22 34.00 2.59
CA ASN A 519 -24.88 34.44 3.02
C ASN A 519 -24.63 34.21 4.53
N THR A 520 -25.67 34.33 5.37
CA THR A 520 -25.54 34.12 6.83
C THR A 520 -25.42 32.64 7.16
N GLN A 521 -26.17 31.78 6.45
CA GLN A 521 -26.07 30.32 6.58
C GLN A 521 -24.68 29.84 6.16
N LEU A 522 -24.21 30.24 4.98
CA LEU A 522 -22.93 29.79 4.42
C LEU A 522 -21.72 30.28 5.22
N ALA A 523 -21.73 31.53 5.68
CA ALA A 523 -20.66 32.04 6.55
C ALA A 523 -20.54 31.21 7.85
N SER A 524 -21.67 30.91 8.50
CA SER A 524 -21.66 30.16 9.76
C SER A 524 -21.45 28.65 9.59
N TRP A 525 -21.79 28.09 8.42
CA TRP A 525 -21.38 26.74 8.04
C TRP A 525 -19.86 26.65 7.80
N ALA A 526 -19.24 27.66 7.19
CA ALA A 526 -17.79 27.71 7.03
C ALA A 526 -17.06 27.85 8.39
N GLU A 527 -17.60 28.67 9.31
CA GLU A 527 -17.13 28.74 10.71
C GLU A 527 -17.20 27.36 11.40
N LEU A 528 -18.36 26.67 11.28
CA LEU A 528 -18.55 25.33 11.83
C LEU A 528 -17.54 24.30 11.27
N ARG A 529 -17.30 24.30 9.95
CA ARG A 529 -16.34 23.38 9.29
C ARG A 529 -14.88 23.68 9.65
N HIS A 530 -14.54 24.92 9.94
CA HIS A 530 -13.23 25.31 10.46
C HIS A 530 -13.04 24.77 11.89
N ASP A 531 -13.99 25.03 12.78
CA ASP A 531 -13.85 24.76 14.21
C ASP A 531 -13.86 23.26 14.57
N THR A 532 -14.30 22.37 13.67
CA THR A 532 -14.32 20.90 13.89
C THR A 532 -13.41 20.12 12.93
N ILE A 533 -12.52 20.79 12.19
CA ILE A 533 -11.74 20.24 11.06
C ILE A 533 -10.92 18.96 11.38
N LEU A 534 -10.45 18.81 12.62
CA LEU A 534 -9.64 17.67 13.06
C LEU A 534 -10.45 16.37 13.27
N TYR A 535 -11.75 16.49 13.53
CA TYR A 535 -12.60 15.37 13.96
C TYR A 535 -13.71 15.03 12.95
N THR A 536 -13.90 15.90 11.95
CA THR A 536 -14.98 15.82 10.95
C THR A 536 -14.45 15.20 9.68
N LYS A 537 -14.93 14.01 9.32
CA LYS A 537 -14.47 13.28 8.13
C LYS A 537 -14.70 14.12 6.87
N GLN A 538 -13.64 14.40 6.12
CA GLN A 538 -13.68 15.28 4.94
C GLN A 538 -14.21 14.54 3.71
N SER A 539 -14.83 15.29 2.79
CA SER A 539 -15.36 14.78 1.52
C SER A 539 -14.36 15.00 0.38
N TYR A 540 -13.88 13.92 -0.22
CA TYR A 540 -13.03 13.95 -1.41
C TYR A 540 -13.85 13.71 -2.68
N THR A 541 -13.30 14.17 -3.82
CA THR A 541 -13.67 13.77 -5.18
C THR A 541 -12.57 12.85 -5.69
N SER A 542 -12.89 11.77 -6.42
CA SER A 542 -11.87 10.97 -7.12
C SER A 542 -11.26 11.77 -8.30
N ALA A 543 -10.03 11.47 -8.69
CA ALA A 543 -9.31 12.14 -9.77
C ALA A 543 -9.80 11.76 -11.19
N ILE A 544 -9.33 12.48 -12.22
CA ILE A 544 -9.47 12.09 -13.63
C ILE A 544 -8.08 11.73 -14.13
N SER A 545 -7.82 10.43 -14.27
CA SER A 545 -6.56 9.96 -14.83
C SER A 545 -6.51 10.14 -16.36
N CYS A 546 -5.30 10.32 -16.88
CA CYS A 546 -4.97 9.84 -18.21
C CYS A 546 -4.95 8.29 -18.20
N GLU A 547 -4.80 7.67 -19.36
CA GLU A 547 -4.49 6.25 -19.48
C GLU A 547 -3.29 6.10 -20.43
N TYR A 548 -2.41 5.13 -20.16
CA TYR A 548 -1.35 4.81 -21.12
C TYR A 548 -1.97 4.25 -22.42
N PRO A 549 -1.52 4.67 -23.62
CA PRO A 549 -2.18 4.32 -24.87
C PRO A 549 -2.06 2.84 -25.23
N GLN A 550 -1.00 2.19 -24.75
CA GLN A 550 -0.90 0.75 -24.51
C GLN A 550 0.03 0.49 -23.32
N ALA A 551 0.01 -0.74 -22.81
CA ALA A 551 0.90 -1.26 -21.78
C ALA A 551 1.34 -2.68 -22.14
N TYR A 552 2.47 -3.12 -21.60
CA TYR A 552 2.99 -4.48 -21.69
C TYR A 552 3.74 -4.84 -20.39
N VAL A 553 3.70 -6.08 -19.96
CA VAL A 553 4.42 -6.54 -18.75
C VAL A 553 5.67 -7.33 -19.14
N GLU A 554 6.78 -7.13 -18.43
CA GLU A 554 7.98 -7.95 -18.66
C GLU A 554 7.63 -9.44 -18.44
N PRO A 555 7.88 -10.35 -19.40
CA PRO A 555 7.25 -11.67 -19.43
C PRO A 555 7.94 -12.67 -18.50
N VAL A 556 7.93 -12.40 -17.19
CA VAL A 556 8.60 -13.18 -16.13
C VAL A 556 7.62 -13.69 -15.05
N PRO A 557 6.57 -14.47 -15.41
CA PRO A 557 5.52 -14.86 -14.46
C PRO A 557 6.06 -15.61 -13.22
N THR A 558 7.08 -16.45 -13.37
CA THR A 558 7.75 -17.14 -12.24
C THR A 558 8.41 -16.18 -11.25
N PHE A 559 8.81 -14.98 -11.68
CA PHE A 559 9.32 -13.94 -10.78
C PHE A 559 8.15 -13.27 -10.04
N TYR A 560 7.06 -12.92 -10.73
CA TYR A 560 5.87 -12.35 -10.08
C TYR A 560 5.24 -13.31 -9.07
N ALA A 561 5.12 -14.60 -9.40
CA ALA A 561 4.68 -15.64 -8.46
C ALA A 561 5.54 -15.67 -7.18
N ARG A 562 6.88 -15.56 -7.30
CA ARG A 562 7.80 -15.51 -6.16
C ARG A 562 7.75 -14.19 -5.40
N MET A 563 7.48 -13.07 -6.06
CA MET A 563 7.21 -11.79 -5.40
C MET A 563 5.87 -11.84 -4.64
N ALA A 564 4.87 -12.58 -5.13
CA ALA A 564 3.65 -12.89 -4.39
C ALA A 564 3.91 -13.85 -3.22
N GLU A 565 4.87 -14.77 -3.31
CA GLU A 565 5.33 -15.59 -2.16
C GLU A 565 6.10 -14.76 -1.11
N VAL A 566 6.90 -13.78 -1.53
CA VAL A 566 7.55 -12.80 -0.63
C VAL A 566 6.50 -11.92 0.03
N ALA A 567 5.51 -11.45 -0.74
CA ALA A 567 4.38 -10.73 -0.18
C ALA A 567 3.54 -11.61 0.76
N ALA A 568 3.30 -12.89 0.47
CA ALA A 568 2.64 -13.80 1.41
C ALA A 568 3.45 -14.01 2.71
N GLN A 569 4.79 -13.96 2.64
CA GLN A 569 5.65 -13.90 3.83
C GLN A 569 5.46 -12.57 4.58
N GLY A 570 5.38 -11.44 3.88
CA GLY A 570 4.94 -10.13 4.38
C GLY A 570 3.42 -9.99 4.62
N VAL A 571 2.63 -11.06 4.58
CA VAL A 571 1.32 -11.13 5.26
C VAL A 571 1.46 -12.01 6.51
N SER A 572 2.43 -12.93 6.53
CA SER A 572 2.65 -13.92 7.59
C SER A 572 3.59 -13.46 8.72
N LEU A 573 4.58 -12.60 8.45
CA LEU A 573 5.59 -12.16 9.42
C LEU A 573 4.94 -11.34 10.54
N ALA A 574 3.82 -10.68 10.23
CA ALA A 574 2.85 -10.18 11.17
C ALA A 574 1.40 -10.63 11.03
N ALA A 575 1.10 -11.69 10.31
CA ALA A 575 0.30 -12.70 11.00
C ALA A 575 1.00 -13.13 12.32
N THR A 576 2.34 -13.03 12.42
CA THR A 576 3.18 -13.54 13.52
C THR A 576 3.62 -12.53 14.60
N LEU A 577 4.30 -11.40 14.32
CA LEU A 577 4.88 -10.44 15.31
C LEU A 577 3.84 -9.55 16.02
N ALA A 578 2.63 -10.07 16.04
CA ALA A 578 1.51 -9.23 15.72
C ALA A 578 0.21 -9.83 16.21
N SER A 579 -0.09 -11.06 15.81
CA SER A 579 -0.72 -11.97 16.77
C SER A 579 0.00 -11.90 18.15
N GLN A 580 1.28 -11.52 18.15
CA GLN A 580 1.95 -10.81 19.24
C GLN A 580 1.48 -9.37 19.60
N GLY A 581 0.18 -9.09 19.75
CA GLY A 581 -0.35 -8.04 20.63
C GLY A 581 -0.35 -6.55 20.20
N HIS A 582 -0.36 -6.19 18.91
CA HIS A 582 0.57 -5.13 18.51
C HIS A 582 0.20 -3.87 17.60
N PRO A 583 -1.02 -3.56 17.06
CA PRO A 583 -1.45 -3.60 15.63
C PRO A 583 -0.58 -3.03 14.54
N VAL A 584 -0.90 -3.48 13.33
CA VAL A 584 -0.82 -2.69 12.11
C VAL A 584 -1.66 -3.23 10.92
N PRO A 585 -2.71 -2.54 10.47
CA PRO A 585 -3.58 -3.00 9.36
C PRO A 585 -3.37 -2.26 8.04
N GLU A 586 -2.81 -1.05 8.08
CA GLU A 586 -2.18 -0.43 6.90
C GLU A 586 -1.05 -1.37 6.50
N VAL A 587 -0.32 -1.82 7.51
CA VAL A 587 0.49 -3.01 7.44
C VAL A 587 -0.32 -4.28 7.46
N GLU A 588 -1.41 -4.38 6.71
CA GLU A 588 -1.85 -5.59 5.98
C GLU A 588 -1.96 -5.22 4.50
N ALA A 589 -2.54 -4.04 4.24
CA ALA A 589 -2.91 -3.52 2.94
C ALA A 589 -1.91 -3.71 1.79
N TYR A 590 -0.59 -3.50 1.94
CA TYR A 590 0.37 -3.66 0.81
C TYR A 590 0.87 -5.05 0.50
N PHE A 591 1.44 -5.87 1.38
CA PHE A 591 1.75 -7.23 1.01
C PHE A 591 0.46 -8.02 0.73
N GLU A 592 -0.73 -7.50 1.09
CA GLU A 592 -1.97 -7.82 0.38
C GLU A 592 -2.06 -7.22 -1.05
N HIS A 593 -1.89 -5.91 -1.25
CA HIS A 593 -1.89 -5.19 -2.54
C HIS A 593 -0.82 -5.67 -3.52
N MET A 594 0.47 -5.63 -3.17
CA MET A 594 1.59 -6.34 -3.78
C MET A 594 1.28 -7.81 -4.07
N ALA A 595 0.76 -8.64 -3.14
CA ALA A 595 0.41 -10.02 -3.52
C ALA A 595 -0.67 -10.06 -4.62
N TYR A 596 -1.65 -9.15 -4.55
CA TYR A 596 -2.65 -8.96 -5.59
C TYR A 596 -2.06 -8.47 -6.92
N VAL A 597 -1.22 -7.42 -6.91
CA VAL A 597 -0.53 -6.82 -8.06
C VAL A 597 0.39 -7.82 -8.71
N MET A 598 1.23 -8.52 -7.94
CA MET A 598 2.10 -9.59 -8.45
C MET A 598 1.27 -10.74 -9.04
N GLY A 599 0.15 -11.13 -8.43
CA GLY A 599 -0.77 -12.13 -9.00
C GLY A 599 -1.47 -11.66 -10.29
N ARG A 600 -1.79 -10.36 -10.42
CA ARG A 600 -2.30 -9.77 -11.68
C ARG A 600 -1.22 -9.75 -12.76
N LEU A 601 0.00 -9.36 -12.41
CA LEU A 601 1.15 -9.34 -13.33
C LEU A 601 1.58 -10.76 -13.75
N GLU A 602 1.50 -11.76 -12.87
CA GLU A 602 1.66 -13.18 -13.21
C GLU A 602 0.62 -13.63 -14.25
N SER A 603 -0.66 -13.32 -14.05
CA SER A 603 -1.75 -13.62 -15.00
C SER A 603 -1.53 -12.97 -16.35
N ILE A 604 -1.18 -11.68 -16.36
CA ILE A 604 -0.98 -10.87 -17.57
C ILE A 604 0.25 -11.37 -18.34
N ALA A 605 1.41 -11.50 -17.69
CA ALA A 605 2.64 -11.99 -18.34
C ALA A 605 2.49 -13.42 -18.88
N SER A 606 1.69 -14.26 -18.22
CA SER A 606 1.37 -15.61 -18.73
C SER A 606 0.47 -15.54 -19.97
N LYS A 607 -0.55 -14.66 -19.98
CA LYS A 607 -1.42 -14.43 -21.15
C LYS A 607 -0.66 -13.82 -22.34
N GLU A 608 0.24 -12.87 -22.10
CA GLU A 608 1.11 -12.26 -23.11
C GLU A 608 2.01 -13.33 -23.77
N LEU A 609 2.64 -14.20 -22.96
CA LEU A 609 3.43 -15.35 -23.45
C LEU A 609 2.60 -16.36 -24.25
N ASP A 610 1.39 -16.68 -23.82
CA ASP A 610 0.47 -17.60 -24.52
C ASP A 610 -0.21 -16.97 -25.75
N GLY A 611 0.00 -15.66 -26.01
CA GLY A 611 -0.67 -14.91 -27.09
C GLY A 611 -2.18 -14.74 -26.86
N VAL A 612 -2.63 -14.77 -25.61
CA VAL A 612 -4.03 -14.64 -25.19
C VAL A 612 -4.34 -13.17 -24.96
N ALA A 613 -5.40 -12.68 -25.60
CA ALA A 613 -5.87 -11.32 -25.38
C ALA A 613 -6.32 -11.10 -23.93
N LEU A 614 -5.82 -10.03 -23.31
CA LEU A 614 -6.21 -9.59 -21.97
C LEU A 614 -7.68 -9.17 -21.93
N ASP A 615 -8.31 -9.33 -20.77
CA ASP A 615 -9.69 -8.88 -20.53
C ASP A 615 -9.78 -7.40 -20.13
N GLU A 616 -11.00 -6.84 -20.08
CA GLU A 616 -11.19 -5.40 -19.78
C GLU A 616 -10.67 -5.05 -18.38
N ASP A 617 -10.86 -5.94 -17.40
CA ASP A 617 -10.36 -5.79 -16.02
C ASP A 617 -8.82 -5.79 -15.94
N GLU A 618 -8.14 -6.50 -16.85
CA GLU A 618 -6.67 -6.46 -17.03
C GLU A 618 -6.21 -5.19 -17.74
N TRP A 619 -6.93 -4.75 -18.77
CA TRP A 619 -6.65 -3.46 -19.41
C TRP A 619 -6.93 -2.27 -18.50
N GLU A 620 -7.98 -2.29 -17.68
CA GLU A 620 -8.27 -1.29 -16.65
C GLU A 620 -7.19 -1.30 -15.54
N PHE A 621 -6.65 -2.47 -15.18
CA PHE A 621 -5.52 -2.58 -14.27
C PHE A 621 -4.25 -1.97 -14.86
N LEU A 622 -3.84 -2.36 -16.07
CA LEU A 622 -2.61 -1.85 -16.71
C LEU A 622 -2.67 -0.34 -16.99
N ARG A 623 -3.84 0.21 -17.33
CA ARG A 623 -4.01 1.65 -17.51
C ARG A 623 -3.85 2.45 -16.22
N ALA A 624 -4.14 1.84 -15.07
CA ALA A 624 -3.97 2.43 -13.74
C ALA A 624 -2.55 2.24 -13.15
N THR A 625 -1.53 2.05 -13.99
CA THR A 625 -0.13 1.83 -13.54
C THR A 625 0.39 3.00 -12.71
N ILE A 626 0.35 4.23 -13.22
CA ILE A 626 0.71 5.42 -12.45
C ILE A 626 -0.12 6.64 -12.87
N GLU A 627 -0.38 7.54 -11.93
CA GLU A 627 -0.82 8.92 -12.16
C GLU A 627 0.02 9.86 -11.28
N ALA A 628 0.23 11.13 -11.66
CA ALA A 628 1.03 12.08 -10.89
C ALA A 628 0.24 13.33 -10.46
N GLU A 629 -0.37 13.31 -9.27
CA GLU A 629 -1.03 14.50 -8.71
C GLU A 629 -0.04 15.46 -8.03
N LYS A 630 -0.14 16.76 -8.32
CA LYS A 630 0.56 17.83 -7.61
C LYS A 630 -0.35 18.45 -6.57
N VAL A 631 -0.20 18.01 -5.32
CA VAL A 631 -1.08 18.44 -4.23
C VAL A 631 -0.60 19.77 -3.62
N GLY A 632 -1.49 20.75 -3.63
CA GLY A 632 -1.33 22.00 -2.88
C GLY A 632 -0.29 22.99 -3.42
N CYS A 633 0.11 23.94 -2.57
CA CYS A 633 0.97 25.06 -2.95
C CYS A 633 2.49 24.80 -2.74
N ALA A 634 2.87 23.58 -2.33
CA ALA A 634 4.23 23.25 -1.88
C ALA A 634 5.16 22.73 -2.99
N ASN A 635 4.61 22.19 -4.08
CA ASN A 635 5.30 21.37 -5.11
C ASN A 635 5.71 19.96 -4.65
N GLU A 636 5.05 19.40 -3.63
CA GLU A 636 5.10 17.97 -3.37
C GLU A 636 4.53 17.21 -4.59
N LEU A 637 5.22 16.13 -4.98
CA LEU A 637 4.82 15.21 -6.03
C LEU A 637 4.24 13.97 -5.36
N ARG A 638 3.02 13.58 -5.74
CA ARG A 638 2.46 12.29 -5.37
C ARG A 638 2.27 11.46 -6.63
N TYR A 639 2.46 10.16 -6.50
CA TYR A 639 2.18 9.22 -7.56
C TYR A 639 1.10 8.24 -7.10
N ASP A 640 -0.06 8.33 -7.74
CA ASP A 640 -1.20 7.44 -7.56
C ASP A 640 -1.13 6.28 -8.58
N GLY A 641 -2.13 5.38 -8.58
CA GLY A 641 -2.12 4.16 -9.38
C GLY A 641 -1.52 2.97 -8.63
N TRP A 642 -1.56 1.77 -9.20
CA TRP A 642 -1.11 0.57 -8.48
C TRP A 642 0.41 0.51 -8.32
N TYR A 643 1.20 1.14 -9.20
CA TYR A 643 2.65 1.28 -8.98
C TYR A 643 2.94 2.29 -7.86
N GLY A 644 2.14 3.36 -7.77
CA GLY A 644 2.10 4.22 -6.59
C GLY A 644 1.78 3.42 -5.32
N GLY A 645 0.78 2.53 -5.38
CA GLY A 645 0.45 1.57 -4.30
C GLY A 645 1.47 0.46 -4.03
N LEU A 646 2.55 0.36 -4.81
CA LEU A 646 3.75 -0.44 -4.47
C LEU A 646 4.86 0.43 -3.89
N LEU A 647 4.88 1.72 -4.19
CA LEU A 647 5.64 2.71 -3.44
C LEU A 647 4.82 3.13 -2.26
N TYR A 648 4.98 2.33 -1.23
CA TYR A 648 4.56 2.59 0.10
C TYR A 648 4.60 4.08 0.49
N SER A 649 5.71 4.76 0.16
CA SER A 649 5.91 6.17 0.50
C SER A 649 5.11 7.17 -0.33
N VAL A 650 4.20 7.90 0.32
CA VAL A 650 3.58 9.08 -0.28
C VAL A 650 4.49 10.32 -0.22
N GLU A 651 5.40 10.43 0.77
CA GLU A 651 6.24 11.62 0.98
C GLU A 651 7.69 11.51 0.50
N ASP A 652 8.19 10.30 0.21
CA ASP A 652 9.51 10.08 -0.40
C ASP A 652 9.43 9.95 -1.93
N HIS A 653 8.23 10.13 -2.48
CA HIS A 653 7.95 10.17 -3.91
C HIS A 653 8.86 11.20 -4.61
N GLY A 654 9.78 10.72 -5.45
CA GLY A 654 10.80 11.51 -6.13
C GLY A 654 12.09 11.79 -5.32
N ASP A 655 12.21 11.34 -4.07
CA ASP A 655 13.46 11.44 -3.31
C ASP A 655 14.52 10.47 -3.86
N PHE A 656 15.73 10.98 -4.10
CA PHE A 656 16.79 10.21 -4.76
C PHE A 656 17.69 9.52 -3.75
N ARG A 657 17.42 8.23 -3.55
CA ARG A 657 18.19 7.34 -2.67
C ARG A 657 18.89 6.25 -3.48
N PRO A 658 20.08 6.53 -4.05
CA PRO A 658 20.93 5.50 -4.59
C PRO A 658 21.67 4.80 -3.44
N THR A 659 21.45 3.51 -3.30
CA THR A 659 21.95 2.69 -2.19
C THR A 659 23.36 2.18 -2.47
N ILE A 660 24.23 2.14 -1.46
CA ILE A 660 25.52 1.44 -1.48
C ILE A 660 25.66 0.52 -0.26
N ALA A 661 26.05 -0.73 -0.50
CA ALA A 661 26.30 -1.71 0.55
C ALA A 661 27.70 -2.32 0.36
N ASP A 662 28.47 -2.41 1.45
CA ASP A 662 29.69 -3.21 1.40
C ASP A 662 29.40 -4.71 1.49
N ILE A 663 30.01 -5.47 0.59
CA ILE A 663 29.75 -6.89 0.38
C ILE A 663 30.98 -7.77 0.65
N HIS A 664 32.17 -7.19 0.74
CA HIS A 664 33.39 -7.92 1.11
C HIS A 664 34.49 -6.99 1.64
N THR A 665 35.16 -7.40 2.73
CA THR A 665 36.36 -6.72 3.26
C THR A 665 37.57 -7.64 3.18
N ALA A 666 38.62 -7.25 2.45
CA ALA A 666 39.90 -7.96 2.35
C ALA A 666 41.03 -7.13 3.01
N PRO A 667 41.49 -7.48 4.23
CA PRO A 667 42.45 -6.66 4.97
C PRO A 667 43.85 -6.62 4.34
N THR A 668 44.21 -7.65 3.56
CA THR A 668 45.52 -7.77 2.91
C THR A 668 45.40 -8.21 1.45
N ASP A 669 46.42 -7.88 0.65
CA ASP A 669 46.61 -8.46 -0.68
C ASP A 669 47.16 -9.90 -0.63
N ALA A 670 47.40 -10.49 -1.82
CA ALA A 670 47.91 -11.85 -1.99
C ALA A 670 49.34 -12.06 -1.44
N GLU A 671 50.11 -11.00 -1.23
CA GLU A 671 51.43 -11.05 -0.57
C GLU A 671 51.34 -10.85 0.95
N GLY A 672 50.14 -10.68 1.50
CA GLY A 672 49.90 -10.44 2.93
C GLY A 672 50.23 -9.02 3.38
N ARG A 673 50.37 -8.06 2.45
CA ARG A 673 50.55 -6.65 2.79
C ARG A 673 49.19 -6.05 3.13
N SER A 674 49.12 -5.24 4.20
CA SER A 674 47.88 -4.53 4.54
C SER A 674 47.49 -3.54 3.44
N VAL A 675 46.28 -3.70 2.91
CA VAL A 675 45.67 -2.78 1.94
C VAL A 675 44.30 -2.31 2.42
N GLY A 676 43.51 -3.21 3.02
CA GLY A 676 42.19 -2.87 3.55
C GLY A 676 41.16 -2.60 2.45
N TRP A 677 41.07 -3.48 1.45
CA TRP A 677 40.05 -3.35 0.41
C TRP A 677 38.65 -3.54 0.98
N VAL A 678 37.72 -2.66 0.60
CA VAL A 678 36.29 -2.85 0.82
C VAL A 678 35.59 -2.79 -0.54
N LEU A 679 34.96 -3.91 -0.91
CA LEU A 679 34.16 -4.05 -2.11
C LEU A 679 32.71 -3.73 -1.78
N HIS A 680 32.10 -2.87 -2.58
CA HIS A 680 30.71 -2.46 -2.46
C HIS A 680 29.92 -2.79 -3.74
N ALA A 681 28.66 -3.15 -3.54
CA ALA A 681 27.61 -3.18 -4.56
C ALA A 681 26.73 -1.94 -4.39
N ALA A 682 26.28 -1.34 -5.48
CA ALA A 682 25.47 -0.10 -5.40
C ALA A 682 24.48 0.05 -6.55
N THR A 683 23.40 0.79 -6.31
CA THR A 683 22.42 1.22 -7.33
C THR A 683 22.75 2.63 -7.84
N GLY A 684 21.92 3.20 -8.71
CA GLY A 684 22.12 4.53 -9.27
C GLY A 684 20.89 5.04 -10.02
N TYR A 685 21.09 6.06 -10.87
CA TYR A 685 20.04 6.68 -11.68
C TYR A 685 19.29 5.66 -12.56
N ALA A 686 17.98 5.54 -12.37
CA ALA A 686 17.09 4.71 -13.20
C ALA A 686 17.08 5.21 -14.65
N ARG A 687 17.01 4.29 -15.62
CA ARG A 687 17.13 4.59 -17.06
C ARG A 687 15.91 4.16 -17.85
N SER A 688 15.57 4.90 -18.89
CA SER A 688 14.59 4.45 -19.87
C SER A 688 15.17 3.32 -20.73
N MET A 689 14.55 2.14 -20.65
CA MET A 689 14.68 1.07 -21.63
C MET A 689 13.56 1.18 -22.66
N VAL A 690 13.90 1.12 -23.94
CA VAL A 690 12.95 0.90 -25.04
C VAL A 690 12.96 -0.58 -25.38
N PHE A 691 11.79 -1.19 -25.44
CA PHE A 691 11.59 -2.62 -25.71
C PHE A 691 10.61 -2.80 -26.87
N THR A 692 10.81 -3.83 -27.69
CA THR A 692 9.90 -4.19 -28.78
C THR A 692 9.55 -5.67 -28.74
N VAL A 693 8.35 -5.99 -29.21
CA VAL A 693 7.81 -7.36 -29.29
C VAL A 693 6.91 -7.50 -30.51
N GLU A 694 6.92 -8.67 -31.14
CA GLU A 694 6.02 -9.07 -32.22
C GLU A 694 4.88 -9.92 -31.65
N ASP A 695 3.63 -9.49 -31.83
CA ASP A 695 2.43 -10.23 -31.44
C ASP A 695 1.48 -10.49 -32.62
N CYS A 696 0.32 -11.11 -32.36
CA CYS A 696 -0.67 -11.44 -33.40
C CYS A 696 -1.29 -10.23 -34.13
N GLY A 697 -1.09 -9.01 -33.63
CA GLY A 697 -1.52 -7.74 -34.21
C GLY A 697 -0.38 -6.90 -34.84
N GLY A 698 0.89 -7.24 -34.62
CA GLY A 698 2.05 -6.55 -35.22
C GLY A 698 3.25 -6.43 -34.28
N VAL A 699 4.28 -5.70 -34.71
CA VAL A 699 5.39 -5.29 -33.82
C VAL A 699 4.98 -4.01 -33.10
N ARG A 700 5.28 -3.87 -31.80
CA ARG A 700 5.07 -2.62 -31.04
C ARG A 700 6.26 -2.27 -30.17
N ALA A 701 6.38 -0.99 -29.85
CA ALA A 701 7.40 -0.44 -28.96
C ALA A 701 6.78 0.06 -27.64
N TYR A 702 7.47 -0.23 -26.54
CA TYR A 702 7.12 0.15 -25.17
C TYR A 702 8.35 0.74 -24.45
N VAL A 703 8.12 1.57 -23.44
CA VAL A 703 9.19 2.18 -22.64
C VAL A 703 8.99 1.89 -21.15
N GLY A 704 10.04 1.46 -20.46
CA GLY A 704 10.02 1.17 -19.03
C GLY A 704 11.31 1.58 -18.32
N PRO A 705 11.27 1.91 -17.02
CA PRO A 705 12.46 2.19 -16.23
C PRO A 705 13.22 0.91 -15.83
N VAL A 706 14.55 0.94 -15.89
CA VAL A 706 15.44 -0.13 -15.42
C VAL A 706 16.57 0.39 -14.52
N SER A 707 17.13 -0.48 -13.68
CA SER A 707 18.17 -0.15 -12.70
C SER A 707 19.54 0.05 -13.33
N THR A 708 20.43 0.72 -12.61
CA THR A 708 21.88 0.67 -12.88
C THR A 708 22.64 0.07 -11.71
N TYR A 709 23.34 -1.03 -11.96
CA TYR A 709 24.24 -1.66 -10.99
C TYR A 709 25.67 -1.12 -11.13
N HIS A 710 26.28 -0.76 -10.00
CA HIS A 710 27.67 -0.33 -9.90
C HIS A 710 28.47 -1.22 -8.92
N ARG A 711 29.76 -1.42 -9.22
CA ARG A 711 30.71 -2.17 -8.39
C ARG A 711 31.88 -1.29 -8.00
N LYS A 712 31.95 -0.87 -6.74
CA LYS A 712 32.95 0.08 -6.20
C LYS A 712 33.96 -0.64 -5.31
N LEU A 713 35.23 -0.32 -5.44
CA LEU A 713 36.30 -0.82 -4.56
C LEU A 713 37.02 0.38 -3.94
N THR A 714 37.11 0.39 -2.61
CA THR A 714 37.90 1.36 -1.82
C THR A 714 39.11 0.65 -1.18
N GLU A 715 40.01 1.41 -0.57
CA GLU A 715 41.18 0.90 0.17
C GLU A 715 41.19 1.45 1.61
N GLY A 716 42.13 1.02 2.45
CA GLY A 716 42.32 1.58 3.80
C GLY A 716 41.22 1.26 4.83
N LEU A 717 40.31 0.33 4.53
CA LEU A 717 39.07 0.01 5.27
C LEU A 717 38.01 1.13 5.20
N GLU A 718 38.07 1.98 4.19
CA GLU A 718 37.06 3.00 3.87
C GLU A 718 35.73 2.34 3.46
N ARG A 719 34.65 2.67 4.17
CA ARG A 719 33.27 2.27 3.86
C ARG A 719 32.49 3.50 3.41
N LEU A 720 31.67 3.35 2.38
CA LEU A 720 30.83 4.42 1.85
C LEU A 720 29.41 4.28 2.42
N ASP A 721 28.76 5.42 2.63
CA ASP A 721 27.32 5.52 2.90
C ASP A 721 26.58 6.12 1.68
N ASP A 722 25.25 6.01 1.68
CA ASP A 722 24.39 6.46 0.58
C ASP A 722 24.53 7.97 0.28
N GLY A 723 24.81 8.79 1.30
CA GLY A 723 25.06 10.23 1.13
C GLY A 723 26.38 10.52 0.41
N GLN A 724 27.44 9.78 0.77
CA GLN A 724 28.73 9.81 0.06
C GLN A 724 28.58 9.28 -1.37
N TRP A 725 27.81 8.22 -1.57
CA TRP A 725 27.60 7.59 -2.87
C TRP A 725 26.73 8.44 -3.82
N ALA A 726 25.63 9.01 -3.36
CA ALA A 726 24.85 10.00 -4.10
C ALA A 726 25.72 11.21 -4.50
N THR A 727 26.60 11.66 -3.60
CA THR A 727 27.57 12.73 -3.88
C THR A 727 28.59 12.33 -4.96
N GLU A 728 29.05 11.08 -5.00
CA GLU A 728 29.92 10.58 -6.07
C GLU A 728 29.17 10.46 -7.41
N LEU A 729 27.94 9.94 -7.41
CA LEU A 729 27.09 9.81 -8.60
C LEU A 729 26.77 11.17 -9.26
N ASP A 730 26.60 12.23 -8.48
CA ASP A 730 26.32 13.57 -9.00
C ASP A 730 27.59 14.29 -9.52
N GLN A 731 28.77 13.99 -8.98
CA GLN A 731 30.01 14.70 -9.31
C GLN A 731 30.89 13.97 -10.34
N SER A 732 30.96 12.65 -10.27
CA SER A 732 31.84 11.80 -11.07
C SER A 732 31.33 10.34 -11.09
N PRO A 733 30.14 10.09 -11.65
CA PRO A 733 29.53 8.76 -11.63
C PRO A 733 30.46 7.72 -12.27
N PRO A 734 30.75 6.60 -11.60
CA PRO A 734 31.68 5.60 -12.12
C PRO A 734 31.08 4.85 -13.32
N GLU A 735 31.96 4.46 -14.25
CA GLU A 735 31.61 3.63 -15.41
C GLU A 735 30.76 2.41 -15.01
N PRO A 736 29.65 2.13 -15.72
CA PRO A 736 28.92 0.88 -15.58
C PRO A 736 29.81 -0.35 -15.83
N PRO A 737 29.49 -1.53 -15.26
CA PRO A 737 30.20 -2.77 -15.52
C PRO A 737 30.27 -3.08 -17.01
N GLU A 738 31.44 -3.48 -17.53
CA GLU A 738 31.68 -3.61 -18.98
C GLU A 738 30.65 -4.50 -19.72
N TRP A 739 30.07 -5.49 -19.06
CA TRP A 739 29.04 -6.37 -19.63
C TRP A 739 27.71 -5.66 -19.94
N THR A 740 27.36 -4.56 -19.24
CA THR A 740 26.13 -3.79 -19.54
C THR A 740 26.17 -3.13 -20.92
N ARG A 741 27.37 -2.95 -21.48
CA ARG A 741 27.59 -2.40 -22.82
C ARG A 741 27.06 -3.30 -23.96
N ALA A 742 26.50 -4.47 -23.67
CA ALA A 742 25.72 -5.26 -24.62
C ALA A 742 24.32 -4.68 -24.90
N PHE A 743 23.78 -3.83 -24.00
CA PHE A 743 22.42 -3.29 -24.10
C PHE A 743 22.28 -1.80 -23.71
N ALA A 744 23.23 -1.21 -22.98
CA ALA A 744 23.22 0.22 -22.60
C ALA A 744 24.20 1.06 -23.44
N ARG A 745 23.77 2.23 -23.93
CA ARG A 745 24.55 3.22 -24.70
C ARG A 745 24.07 4.64 -24.48
#